data_AF-A0A242CD13-F1
#
_entry.id   AF-A0A242CD13-F1
#
_cell.length_a   1.000
_cell.length_b   1.000
_cell.length_c   1.000
_cell.angle_alpha   90.00
_cell.angle_beta   90.00
_cell.angle_gamma   90.00
#
_symmetry.space_group_name_H-M   'P 1'
#
loop_
_entity.id
_entity.type
_entity.pdbx_description
1 polymer ?
#
loop_
_entity_poly.entity_id
_entity_poly.type
_entity_poly.pdbx_seq_one_letter_code
_entity_poly.pdbx_strand_id
1 'polypeptide(L)'
;MQFRTKMYFMGIVILMLSLLMPIFFNGSKKIKASNENYKIEISYSAKGSAMTATLTVTDPVDEELYFSYEGIESISNEQIQEGVASDYNGKIKVSKRDGAHENILKIKKDSKPLVITFPVKPRNGQKSGYLKLLNSANQELTYQKLQFERADTKIKDSEKDTESIEEQVVDENQVASKAIKPRAENIVSVGTWPTFLAAWNNPAVTKIKMTSDITRSGSARVEARTTDIEIDGSKEIPGVGQSRYYKLDLTSTSLPLGKIGSGTALLHVHDLVVQNRSDDGAPSSHGNTAAVFGDQYYDPNNTQVATNRWNLRFGNVIVPRGTTSRLARVPRGKVTVYGDMNLHTRSENFYLGAMYVEDDTTYYGAITNSNYSTIWFRQASIEGDTGDNKFVVGKNSDVKLRNVGNGTTFPAIYRYYKEIIINEGAKFSATVPGNAVGFGGVNQKFIAKKGAVVTLTSKNSNSSVATVGPTLASGNGPADSGFGDNGTANDVLFHIEPGASFYSIGRAGATGMINWSRGTGNKFIMDTPEKYDIRNNESNVAVNVAGTGNTFEIRNSEVSLWKNTTNVSSVADYSHDNITNFSILNRTTASSLPTDLATDFNSNQGNFRRILGLNTDPSIEMKPLTDADKTITNYFRVKLGEVPDDSGIAEDGSINFIPVYAKKDQATVTINYQGELQNVLTNSEGYANYVIPEFYKAGEKITVKAKRSGLESSLQETEPVIDITPPEPAKLTEGRVTTHTKQLKGTKAEPNAKIYVDINGVRQATVGRVKEDGQWMYDLPRYLNAGEVVEIFLEDNAGKITETLNPAVPSTNSENGNINPSKTMKYRDAEFKAPEKYTVVDTLPDNPQMTKEVVSSGNTTTQVGDTLTYTLTAKNGKSDTLLEAVWKNVEIVDVIPDGLIFELEKNPVMINDRAAVAEEHSYDPNTRKLKVKVGDLGAGESVKVTFTAKVDRSAVGIIIKNTAEATGHSLRESGTFNPGPPDPDRPLENYSKSASVENPGGKVLGTLDLISAPKEIDFGENIFNGKTIRIDNPLYRGGELIVSDSREVRKNWTLTAKLDQEMRHTANKDLVLKNAVRYVTNKNEFVLNRTDSIDVLVHKNVTDSDYNVTNTWTPNGDGLKLEVSASDVKQTGSYKGVILWQLGDTK
;
A
#
# COMPACT_ATOMS: atom_id res chain seq x y z
N MET A 1 34.14 9.94 -43.65
CA MET A 1 35.52 9.78 -43.15
C MET A 1 35.49 8.62 -42.14
N GLN A 2 36.22 7.55 -42.48
CA GLN A 2 36.54 6.26 -41.81
C GLN A 2 36.06 6.00 -40.36
N PHE A 3 35.72 4.80 -39.88
CA PHE A 3 35.20 3.51 -40.41
C PHE A 3 34.73 2.72 -39.14
N ARG A 4 33.54 2.06 -39.20
CA ARG A 4 33.08 0.78 -38.55
C ARG A 4 33.76 0.27 -37.24
N THR A 5 33.12 -0.31 -36.20
CA THR A 5 32.09 -1.39 -36.15
C THR A 5 31.73 -1.78 -34.68
N LYS A 6 30.48 -2.27 -34.44
CA LYS A 6 29.99 -3.29 -33.45
C LYS A 6 30.01 -2.93 -31.94
N MET A 7 28.94 -2.93 -31.12
CA MET A 7 27.68 -3.71 -30.99
C MET A 7 27.85 -5.23 -31.13
N TYR A 8 27.48 -5.96 -30.06
CA TYR A 8 27.61 -7.41 -29.78
C TYR A 8 28.97 -7.86 -29.21
N PHE A 9 29.11 -7.92 -27.89
CA PHE A 9 29.95 -8.91 -27.18
C PHE A 9 29.68 -8.84 -25.65
N MET A 10 28.54 -9.37 -25.20
CA MET A 10 28.29 -9.67 -23.79
C MET A 10 27.29 -10.83 -23.71
N GLY A 11 27.70 -11.99 -24.23
CA GLY A 11 26.85 -13.18 -24.31
C GLY A 11 27.57 -14.50 -24.64
N ILE A 12 28.90 -14.48 -24.87
CA ILE A 12 29.67 -15.68 -25.24
C ILE A 12 31.02 -15.69 -24.51
N VAL A 13 30.99 -15.69 -23.17
CA VAL A 13 32.19 -16.01 -22.35
C VAL A 13 31.91 -17.07 -21.28
N ILE A 14 30.64 -17.43 -21.02
CA ILE A 14 30.28 -18.41 -19.99
C ILE A 14 30.12 -19.84 -20.56
N LEU A 15 30.22 -20.03 -21.88
CA LEU A 15 29.96 -21.34 -22.54
C LEU A 15 31.19 -22.05 -23.15
N MET A 16 32.42 -21.58 -22.94
CA MET A 16 33.64 -22.12 -23.59
C MET A 16 34.76 -22.51 -22.60
N LEU A 17 34.42 -23.15 -21.48
CA LEU A 17 35.43 -23.72 -20.57
C LEU A 17 35.09 -25.15 -20.11
N SER A 18 34.32 -25.88 -20.91
CA SER A 18 33.84 -27.24 -20.61
C SER A 18 34.46 -28.37 -21.44
N LEU A 19 35.50 -28.12 -22.25
CA LEU A 19 36.11 -29.18 -23.09
C LEU A 19 37.63 -29.01 -23.18
N LEU A 20 38.37 -29.76 -22.33
CA LEU A 20 39.66 -30.45 -22.61
C LEU A 20 40.28 -31.01 -21.29
N MET A 21 40.28 -32.34 -21.14
CA MET A 21 41.06 -33.16 -20.18
C MET A 21 42.38 -33.65 -20.84
N PRO A 22 43.31 -34.39 -20.20
CA PRO A 22 43.92 -34.35 -18.84
C PRO A 22 45.49 -34.52 -18.89
N ILE A 23 46.10 -34.84 -17.73
CA ILE A 23 47.46 -35.43 -17.45
C ILE A 23 48.54 -34.44 -16.96
N PHE A 24 48.75 -34.35 -15.63
CA PHE A 24 49.88 -34.94 -14.89
C PHE A 24 49.70 -34.70 -13.37
N PHE A 25 49.66 -35.78 -12.60
CA PHE A 25 49.75 -35.79 -11.14
C PHE A 25 51.23 -35.88 -10.73
N ASN A 26 51.67 -35.08 -9.75
CA ASN A 26 52.19 -35.62 -8.49
C ASN A 26 52.56 -34.53 -7.47
N GLY A 27 52.06 -34.70 -6.23
CA GLY A 27 52.73 -34.21 -5.03
C GLY A 27 52.01 -33.11 -4.23
N SER A 28 51.02 -33.48 -3.42
CA SER A 28 50.83 -33.02 -2.02
C SER A 28 49.42 -33.39 -1.50
N LYS A 29 49.24 -33.28 -0.19
CA LYS A 29 48.36 -34.09 0.69
C LYS A 29 46.85 -34.07 0.37
N LYS A 30 46.22 -35.22 0.55
CA LYS A 30 44.76 -35.47 0.46
C LYS A 30 43.95 -34.54 1.38
N ILE A 31 43.17 -33.64 0.79
CA ILE A 31 41.98 -33.02 1.40
C ILE A 31 40.75 -33.77 0.85
N LYS A 32 39.77 -34.07 1.70
CA LYS A 32 38.53 -34.77 1.34
C LYS A 32 37.82 -34.03 0.20
N ALA A 33 37.51 -34.76 -0.88
CA ALA A 33 36.81 -34.25 -2.06
C ALA A 33 35.44 -33.65 -1.71
N SER A 34 35.15 -32.45 -2.22
CA SER A 34 33.77 -32.01 -2.46
C SER A 34 33.09 -33.05 -3.36
N ASN A 35 31.87 -33.46 -3.02
CA ASN A 35 31.14 -34.37 -3.89
C ASN A 35 30.78 -33.62 -5.18
N GLU A 36 31.30 -34.04 -6.34
CA GLU A 36 31.13 -33.33 -7.63
C GLU A 36 29.66 -33.11 -8.03
N ASN A 37 28.72 -33.84 -7.38
CA ASN A 37 27.30 -33.67 -7.61
C ASN A 37 26.68 -32.42 -6.94
N TYR A 38 27.26 -31.87 -5.87
CA TYR A 38 26.66 -30.76 -5.09
C TYR A 38 27.63 -29.58 -4.99
N LYS A 39 27.15 -28.37 -5.30
CA LYS A 39 27.96 -27.14 -5.28
C LYS A 39 27.18 -25.98 -4.70
N ILE A 40 27.81 -25.16 -3.85
CA ILE A 40 27.28 -23.87 -3.41
C ILE A 40 28.21 -22.77 -3.92
N GLU A 41 27.66 -21.77 -4.62
CA GLU A 41 28.40 -20.63 -5.15
C GLU A 41 27.85 -19.33 -4.56
N ILE A 42 28.74 -18.36 -4.33
CA ILE A 42 28.37 -17.03 -3.83
C ILE A 42 28.67 -16.00 -4.89
N SER A 43 27.67 -15.19 -5.20
CA SER A 43 27.83 -14.01 -6.03
C SER A 43 27.65 -12.76 -5.19
N TYR A 44 28.49 -11.77 -5.46
CA TYR A 44 28.48 -10.46 -4.81
C TYR A 44 27.96 -9.43 -5.80
N SER A 45 27.04 -8.56 -5.37
CA SER A 45 26.63 -7.42 -6.20
C SER A 45 27.83 -6.48 -6.45
N ALA A 46 27.81 -5.73 -7.56
CA ALA A 46 28.91 -4.84 -7.96
C ALA A 46 29.30 -3.81 -6.88
N LYS A 47 28.39 -3.48 -5.95
CA LYS A 47 28.60 -2.56 -4.81
C LYS A 47 28.88 -3.27 -3.47
N GLY A 48 28.91 -4.60 -3.41
CA GLY A 48 29.35 -5.38 -2.24
C GLY A 48 28.37 -5.50 -1.08
N SER A 49 27.17 -4.92 -1.17
CA SER A 49 26.18 -4.86 -0.08
C SER A 49 25.13 -5.99 -0.09
N ALA A 50 25.03 -6.77 -1.17
CA ALA A 50 24.10 -7.90 -1.28
C ALA A 50 24.83 -9.15 -1.78
N MET A 51 24.65 -10.26 -1.06
CA MET A 51 25.14 -11.59 -1.42
C MET A 51 23.99 -12.49 -1.85
N THR A 52 24.24 -13.27 -2.89
CA THR A 52 23.30 -14.28 -3.38
C THR A 52 24.02 -15.62 -3.43
N ALA A 53 23.41 -16.63 -2.82
CA ALA A 53 23.91 -18.00 -2.87
C ALA A 53 23.15 -18.81 -3.91
N THR A 54 23.89 -19.63 -4.66
CA THR A 54 23.37 -20.54 -5.67
C THR A 54 23.77 -21.96 -5.30
N LEU A 55 22.80 -22.79 -4.93
CA LEU A 55 22.97 -24.23 -4.71
C LEU A 55 22.68 -24.97 -6.02
N THR A 56 23.63 -25.78 -6.49
CA THR A 56 23.50 -26.64 -7.67
C THR A 56 23.61 -28.11 -7.27
N VAL A 57 22.69 -28.94 -7.77
CA VAL A 57 22.77 -30.41 -7.76
C VAL A 57 22.81 -30.88 -9.21
N THR A 58 23.94 -31.43 -9.65
CA THR A 58 24.25 -31.70 -11.07
C THR A 58 23.44 -32.86 -11.64
N ASP A 59 23.29 -33.95 -10.90
CA ASP A 59 22.52 -35.16 -11.20
C ASP A 59 21.57 -35.45 -10.02
N PRO A 60 20.39 -34.81 -10.00
CA PRO A 60 19.46 -34.93 -8.88
C PRO A 60 18.80 -36.30 -8.84
N VAL A 61 18.81 -36.93 -7.67
CA VAL A 61 18.15 -38.22 -7.41
C VAL A 61 17.00 -38.04 -6.42
N ASP A 62 16.26 -39.12 -6.15
CA ASP A 62 15.29 -39.11 -5.05
C ASP A 62 16.06 -39.11 -3.71
N GLU A 63 16.17 -37.94 -3.09
CA GLU A 63 16.97 -37.77 -1.86
C GLU A 63 16.43 -36.67 -0.92
N GLU A 64 16.85 -36.77 0.33
CA GLU A 64 16.58 -35.77 1.37
C GLU A 64 17.91 -35.16 1.83
N LEU A 65 18.05 -33.84 1.65
CA LEU A 65 19.24 -33.08 1.98
C LEU A 65 18.92 -32.07 3.09
N TYR A 66 19.93 -31.74 3.91
CA TYR A 66 19.81 -30.77 4.99
C TYR A 66 20.72 -29.59 4.70
N PHE A 67 20.11 -28.44 4.50
CA PHE A 67 20.78 -27.18 4.25
C PHE A 67 20.95 -26.41 5.55
N SER A 68 22.18 -26.38 6.07
CA SER A 68 22.58 -25.84 7.37
C SER A 68 23.38 -24.54 7.20
N TYR A 69 23.18 -23.57 8.08
CA TYR A 69 23.84 -22.27 7.97
C TYR A 69 24.09 -21.61 9.33
N GLU A 70 25.12 -20.76 9.39
CA GLU A 70 25.46 -19.98 10.59
C GLU A 70 26.03 -18.62 10.20
N GLY A 71 25.89 -17.63 11.09
CA GLY A 71 26.39 -16.26 10.86
C GLY A 71 25.52 -15.42 9.92
N ILE A 72 24.41 -15.97 9.41
CA ILE A 72 23.45 -15.29 8.53
C ILE A 72 22.05 -15.22 9.16
N GLU A 73 21.23 -14.29 8.68
CA GLU A 73 19.81 -14.22 9.03
C GLU A 73 19.10 -15.53 8.65
N SER A 74 18.01 -15.87 9.35
CA SER A 74 17.29 -17.11 9.07
C SER A 74 16.71 -17.10 7.66
N ILE A 75 17.06 -18.12 6.86
CA ILE A 75 16.52 -18.31 5.52
C ILE A 75 15.16 -19.02 5.63
N SER A 76 14.10 -18.39 5.14
CA SER A 76 12.74 -18.94 5.16
C SER A 76 12.52 -20.01 4.09
N ASN A 77 11.49 -20.84 4.26
CA ASN A 77 11.15 -21.87 3.26
C ASN A 77 10.72 -21.21 1.94
N GLU A 78 10.00 -20.09 2.02
CA GLU A 78 9.53 -19.30 0.89
C GLU A 78 10.72 -18.76 0.09
N GLN A 79 11.76 -18.24 0.75
CA GLN A 79 12.97 -17.74 0.08
C GLN A 79 13.71 -18.82 -0.72
N ILE A 80 13.78 -20.05 -0.19
CA ILE A 80 14.37 -21.18 -0.94
C ILE A 80 13.44 -21.60 -2.08
N GLN A 81 12.13 -21.64 -1.84
CA GLN A 81 11.13 -22.09 -2.81
C GLN A 81 11.00 -21.13 -4.01
N GLU A 82 11.06 -19.82 -3.78
CA GLU A 82 11.09 -18.78 -4.83
C GLU A 82 12.37 -18.85 -5.67
N GLY A 83 13.47 -19.32 -5.06
CA GLY A 83 14.76 -19.47 -5.71
C GLY A 83 14.90 -20.69 -6.60
N VAL A 84 13.94 -21.61 -6.58
CA VAL A 84 13.97 -22.86 -7.37
C VAL A 84 13.77 -22.53 -8.85
N ALA A 85 14.67 -23.00 -9.71
CA ALA A 85 14.50 -22.87 -11.15
C ALA A 85 13.14 -23.42 -11.62
N SER A 86 12.47 -22.73 -12.55
CA SER A 86 11.11 -23.06 -13.01
C SER A 86 10.92 -24.51 -13.45
N ASP A 87 11.97 -25.12 -14.00
CA ASP A 87 11.98 -26.51 -14.49
C ASP A 87 11.85 -27.57 -13.36
N TYR A 88 11.99 -27.14 -12.10
CA TYR A 88 11.92 -27.95 -10.89
C TYR A 88 10.70 -27.64 -9.99
N ASN A 89 9.78 -26.77 -10.44
CA ASN A 89 8.55 -26.47 -9.69
C ASN A 89 7.71 -27.74 -9.44
N GLY A 90 7.39 -28.01 -8.18
CA GLY A 90 6.66 -29.21 -7.75
C GLY A 90 7.49 -30.50 -7.63
N LYS A 91 8.80 -30.47 -7.97
CA LYS A 91 9.73 -31.60 -7.82
C LYS A 91 10.65 -31.48 -6.60
N ILE A 92 10.60 -30.36 -5.90
CA ILE A 92 11.25 -30.12 -4.62
C ILE A 92 10.23 -29.73 -3.56
N LYS A 93 10.38 -30.24 -2.34
CA LYS A 93 9.64 -29.79 -1.17
C LYS A 93 10.61 -29.30 -0.10
N VAL A 94 10.44 -28.05 0.32
CA VAL A 94 11.22 -27.41 1.39
C VAL A 94 10.42 -27.47 2.69
N SER A 95 11.07 -27.85 3.79
CA SER A 95 10.48 -27.79 5.13
C SER A 95 11.52 -27.42 6.18
N LYS A 96 11.11 -26.83 7.29
CA LYS A 96 12.02 -26.42 8.36
C LYS A 96 12.20 -27.52 9.39
N ARG A 97 13.39 -27.64 9.97
CA ARG A 97 13.63 -28.50 11.14
C ARG A 97 13.48 -27.65 12.41
N ASP A 98 12.54 -28.00 13.29
CA ASP A 98 12.29 -27.24 14.52
C ASP A 98 13.53 -27.15 15.40
N GLY A 99 13.88 -25.92 15.82
CA GLY A 99 14.97 -25.64 16.77
C GLY A 99 16.39 -25.57 16.20
N ALA A 100 16.60 -25.72 14.88
CA ALA A 100 17.92 -25.67 14.24
C ALA A 100 17.98 -24.64 13.10
N HIS A 101 19.17 -24.08 12.83
CA HIS A 101 19.44 -23.25 11.63
C HIS A 101 19.58 -24.13 10.37
N GLU A 102 18.57 -24.98 10.12
CA GLU A 102 18.58 -26.00 9.06
C GLU A 102 17.23 -26.08 8.33
N ASN A 103 17.29 -26.16 6.99
CA ASN A 103 16.16 -26.42 6.10
C ASN A 103 16.32 -27.82 5.47
N ILE A 104 15.23 -28.56 5.31
CA ILE A 104 15.19 -29.89 4.69
C ILE A 104 14.71 -29.74 3.24
N LEU A 105 15.47 -30.28 2.30
CA LEU A 105 15.17 -30.30 0.87
C LEU A 105 14.87 -31.74 0.44
N LYS A 106 13.63 -32.02 0.08
CA LYS A 106 13.23 -33.30 -0.54
C LYS A 106 13.20 -33.14 -2.04
N ILE A 107 14.14 -33.77 -2.73
CA ILE A 107 14.35 -33.65 -4.18
C ILE A 107 13.87 -34.92 -4.86
N LYS A 108 13.21 -34.79 -6.01
CA LYS A 108 12.90 -35.91 -6.90
C LYS A 108 13.91 -36.01 -8.03
N LYS A 109 14.17 -37.23 -8.50
CA LYS A 109 15.07 -37.51 -9.63
C LYS A 109 14.65 -36.77 -10.90
N ASP A 110 15.61 -36.13 -11.58
CA ASP A 110 15.42 -35.54 -12.91
C ASP A 110 16.71 -35.63 -13.73
N SER A 111 16.58 -35.51 -15.05
CA SER A 111 17.72 -35.48 -15.99
C SER A 111 18.41 -34.11 -16.09
N LYS A 112 17.79 -33.05 -15.58
CA LYS A 112 18.35 -31.69 -15.57
C LYS A 112 18.95 -31.35 -14.20
N PRO A 113 20.02 -30.54 -14.12
CA PRO A 113 20.53 -30.04 -12.84
C PRO A 113 19.48 -29.21 -12.07
N LEU A 114 19.42 -29.37 -10.76
CA LEU A 114 18.65 -28.49 -9.87
C LEU A 114 19.51 -27.28 -9.50
N VAL A 115 18.97 -26.08 -9.69
CA VAL A 115 19.61 -24.82 -9.27
C VAL A 115 18.64 -24.04 -8.39
N ILE A 116 19.09 -23.66 -7.19
CA ILE A 116 18.33 -22.85 -6.23
C ILE A 116 19.13 -21.59 -5.90
N THR A 117 18.55 -20.42 -6.12
CA THR A 117 19.21 -19.12 -5.90
C THR A 117 18.46 -18.29 -4.87
N PHE A 118 19.11 -17.90 -3.76
CA PHE A 118 18.46 -17.14 -2.69
C PHE A 118 19.40 -16.08 -2.09
N PRO A 119 18.85 -14.95 -1.59
CA PRO A 119 19.65 -13.90 -0.96
C PRO A 119 20.20 -14.37 0.39
N VAL A 120 21.39 -13.89 0.73
CA VAL A 120 22.07 -14.19 1.99
C VAL A 120 22.49 -12.89 2.66
N LYS A 121 22.10 -12.72 3.93
CA LYS A 121 22.38 -11.52 4.73
C LYS A 121 23.09 -11.89 6.03
N PRO A 122 24.09 -11.11 6.47
CA PRO A 122 24.75 -11.34 7.75
C PRO A 122 23.77 -11.17 8.91
N ARG A 123 23.86 -12.05 9.91
CA ARG A 123 23.20 -11.81 11.20
C ARG A 123 23.93 -10.66 11.89
N ASN A 124 23.18 -9.73 12.50
CA ASN A 124 23.73 -8.49 13.06
C ASN A 124 25.04 -8.71 13.86
N GLY A 125 26.11 -8.02 13.48
CA GLY A 125 27.45 -8.11 14.08
C GLY A 125 28.35 -9.26 13.60
N GLN A 126 27.93 -10.10 12.65
CA GLN A 126 28.76 -11.19 12.12
C GLN A 126 29.59 -10.75 10.91
N LYS A 127 30.91 -10.96 10.98
CA LYS A 127 31.87 -10.66 9.89
C LYS A 127 32.05 -11.81 8.90
N SER A 128 31.66 -13.02 9.30
CA SER A 128 31.68 -14.22 8.46
C SER A 128 30.57 -15.18 8.82
N GLY A 129 30.22 -16.08 7.91
CA GLY A 129 29.24 -17.14 8.11
C GLY A 129 29.55 -18.35 7.23
N TYR A 130 28.65 -19.32 7.17
CA TYR A 130 28.76 -20.42 6.21
C TYR A 130 27.40 -20.95 5.77
N LEU A 131 27.43 -21.63 4.63
CA LEU A 131 26.37 -22.48 4.11
C LEU A 131 26.91 -23.90 3.95
N LYS A 132 26.12 -24.89 4.33
CA LYS A 132 26.52 -26.30 4.32
C LYS A 132 25.36 -27.16 3.85
N LEU A 133 25.65 -28.13 2.98
CA LEU A 133 24.68 -29.16 2.58
C LEU A 133 25.11 -30.51 3.15
N LEU A 134 24.17 -31.22 3.75
CA LEU A 134 24.37 -32.52 4.38
C LEU A 134 23.41 -33.56 3.76
N ASN A 135 23.80 -34.84 3.76
CA ASN A 135 22.89 -35.95 3.47
C ASN A 135 22.15 -36.44 4.73
N SER A 136 21.27 -37.43 4.58
CA SER A 136 20.53 -38.08 5.67
C SER A 136 21.38 -38.79 6.73
N ALA A 137 22.67 -39.00 6.49
CA ALA A 137 23.63 -39.51 7.47
C ALA A 137 24.43 -38.39 8.16
N ASN A 138 24.04 -37.12 8.02
CA ASN A 138 24.77 -35.92 8.47
C ASN A 138 26.20 -35.80 7.91
N GLN A 139 26.47 -36.41 6.76
CA GLN A 139 27.74 -36.24 6.06
C GLN A 139 27.70 -34.97 5.21
N GLU A 140 28.75 -34.18 5.27
CA GLU A 140 28.93 -32.97 4.45
C GLU A 140 29.09 -33.33 2.98
N LEU A 141 28.22 -32.77 2.15
CA LEU A 141 28.25 -32.89 0.70
C LEU A 141 28.99 -31.71 0.06
N THR A 142 28.72 -30.50 0.54
CA THR A 142 29.39 -29.26 0.14
C THR A 142 29.32 -28.21 1.26
N TYR A 143 30.29 -27.31 1.28
CA TYR A 143 30.44 -26.24 2.27
C TYR A 143 30.94 -24.97 1.59
N GLN A 144 30.38 -23.83 1.96
CA GLN A 144 30.78 -22.53 1.44
C GLN A 144 30.88 -21.53 2.58
N LYS A 145 32.09 -21.00 2.80
CA LYS A 145 32.33 -19.92 3.74
C LYS A 145 31.88 -18.59 3.13
N LEU A 146 31.27 -17.75 3.96
CA LEU A 146 30.82 -16.39 3.63
C LEU A 146 31.71 -15.38 4.36
N GLN A 147 32.13 -14.33 3.66
CA GLN A 147 32.74 -13.14 4.25
C GLN A 147 31.90 -11.91 3.86
N PHE A 148 31.58 -11.09 4.87
CA PHE A 148 30.68 -9.93 4.72
C PHE A 148 31.41 -8.59 4.54
N GLU A 149 32.74 -8.56 4.64
CA GLU A 149 33.58 -7.37 4.38
C GLU A 149 34.36 -7.54 3.06
N ARG A 150 34.45 -6.48 2.22
CA ARG A 150 35.04 -6.52 0.87
C ARG A 150 36.50 -6.06 0.91
N ALA A 151 37.40 -6.78 0.23
CA ALA A 151 38.78 -6.36 0.03
C ALA A 151 38.85 -5.08 -0.84
N ASP A 152 39.52 -4.04 -0.34
CA ASP A 152 39.73 -2.79 -1.07
C ASP A 152 40.60 -2.99 -2.33
N THR A 153 40.08 -2.50 -3.45
CA THR A 153 40.72 -2.40 -4.76
C THR A 153 42.04 -1.62 -4.70
N LYS A 154 43.18 -2.28 -4.99
CA LYS A 154 44.44 -1.61 -5.35
C LYS A 154 44.52 -1.33 -6.86
N ILE A 155 44.76 -0.07 -7.21
CA ILE A 155 45.08 0.40 -8.56
C ILE A 155 46.54 0.04 -8.90
N LYS A 156 46.76 -0.29 -10.18
CA LYS A 156 47.98 -0.77 -10.85
C LYS A 156 49.22 0.12 -10.67
N ASP A 157 50.38 -0.53 -10.55
CA ASP A 157 51.58 -0.21 -11.32
C ASP A 157 52.48 -1.46 -11.51
N SER A 158 53.37 -1.39 -12.50
CA SER A 158 53.84 -2.41 -13.45
C SER A 158 54.89 -3.47 -13.02
N GLU A 159 54.66 -4.70 -13.52
CA GLU A 159 55.58 -5.75 -14.05
C GLU A 159 57.00 -5.98 -13.47
N LYS A 160 57.26 -7.22 -13.00
CA LYS A 160 57.96 -8.29 -13.76
C LYS A 160 57.95 -9.65 -13.04
N ASP A 161 57.73 -10.72 -13.81
CA ASP A 161 57.70 -12.15 -13.42
C ASP A 161 58.97 -12.63 -12.68
N THR A 162 58.87 -13.54 -11.70
CA THR A 162 58.84 -15.02 -11.89
C THR A 162 58.80 -15.76 -10.53
N GLU A 163 57.85 -16.69 -10.42
CA GLU A 163 57.89 -18.00 -9.74
C GLU A 163 57.97 -18.19 -8.19
N SER A 164 56.90 -18.84 -7.71
CA SER A 164 56.81 -19.88 -6.66
C SER A 164 56.90 -19.49 -5.18
N ILE A 165 55.76 -19.61 -4.48
CA ILE A 165 55.48 -20.61 -3.42
C ILE A 165 54.09 -20.28 -2.84
N GLU A 166 53.06 -21.05 -3.23
CA GLU A 166 51.80 -21.15 -2.49
C GLU A 166 51.91 -22.35 -1.53
N GLU A 167 52.26 -22.06 -0.28
CA GLU A 167 51.94 -22.88 0.88
C GLU A 167 51.87 -21.95 2.11
N GLN A 168 50.76 -21.19 2.25
CA GLN A 168 50.33 -20.56 3.53
C GLN A 168 49.02 -19.76 3.38
N VAL A 169 47.86 -20.43 3.48
CA VAL A 169 46.60 -19.79 3.96
C VAL A 169 45.94 -20.66 5.04
N VAL A 170 46.80 -21.28 5.85
CA VAL A 170 46.56 -21.45 7.29
C VAL A 170 47.55 -20.46 7.89
N ASP A 171 47.08 -19.25 8.24
CA ASP A 171 47.74 -18.29 9.13
C ASP A 171 47.33 -16.84 8.81
N GLU A 172 46.22 -16.35 9.34
CA GLU A 172 46.07 -14.90 9.53
C GLU A 172 45.93 -14.55 11.02
N ASN A 173 45.34 -15.42 11.85
CA ASN A 173 45.46 -15.35 13.32
C ASN A 173 46.81 -15.88 13.87
N GLN A 174 47.66 -16.46 13.02
CA GLN A 174 49.03 -16.88 13.37
C GLN A 174 50.11 -15.95 12.78
N VAL A 175 49.76 -15.01 11.89
CA VAL A 175 50.73 -14.00 11.41
C VAL A 175 51.08 -13.01 12.51
N ALA A 176 50.15 -12.78 13.44
CA ALA A 176 50.42 -12.00 14.63
C ALA A 176 51.37 -12.76 15.60
N SER A 177 51.27 -14.10 15.73
CA SER A 177 52.23 -14.91 16.52
C SER A 177 53.60 -15.09 15.86
N LYS A 178 53.73 -14.86 14.54
CA LYS A 178 54.98 -15.08 13.79
C LYS A 178 56.02 -13.96 13.87
N ALA A 179 55.74 -12.85 14.56
CA ALA A 179 56.73 -11.77 14.73
C ALA A 179 57.85 -12.09 15.73
N ILE A 180 57.83 -13.26 16.38
CA ILE A 180 58.88 -13.68 17.31
C ILE A 180 59.35 -15.08 16.91
N LYS A 181 60.61 -15.18 16.46
CA LYS A 181 61.23 -16.46 16.06
C LYS A 181 61.12 -17.47 17.21
N PRO A 182 60.44 -18.62 17.05
CA PRO A 182 60.49 -19.67 18.06
C PRO A 182 61.87 -20.33 17.99
N ARG A 183 62.59 -20.27 19.11
CA ARG A 183 63.60 -21.28 19.44
C ARG A 183 62.89 -22.64 19.52
N ALA A 184 63.56 -23.73 19.16
CA ALA A 184 63.01 -25.10 19.07
C ALA A 184 61.87 -25.37 20.07
N GLU A 185 60.66 -25.62 19.55
CA GLU A 185 59.43 -25.69 20.35
C GLU A 185 59.41 -26.94 21.23
N ASN A 186 59.50 -26.75 22.53
CA ASN A 186 59.22 -27.77 23.52
C ASN A 186 57.83 -27.50 24.11
N ILE A 187 56.82 -28.13 23.50
CA ILE A 187 55.41 -27.95 23.83
C ILE A 187 54.99 -28.96 24.89
N VAL A 188 54.38 -28.48 25.98
CA VAL A 188 53.82 -29.33 27.03
C VAL A 188 52.32 -29.07 27.17
N SER A 189 51.52 -30.11 27.01
CA SER A 189 50.08 -30.06 27.28
C SER A 189 49.79 -30.27 28.76
N VAL A 190 48.95 -29.41 29.34
CA VAL A 190 48.66 -29.41 30.79
C VAL A 190 47.15 -29.32 31.03
N GLY A 191 46.66 -30.03 32.04
CA GLY A 191 45.25 -30.02 32.44
C GLY A 191 45.03 -29.85 33.94
N THR A 192 46.11 -29.83 34.73
CA THR A 192 46.05 -29.67 36.18
C THR A 192 47.13 -28.71 36.66
N TRP A 193 46.96 -28.13 37.85
CA TRP A 193 47.96 -27.24 38.42
C TRP A 193 49.35 -27.89 38.60
N PRO A 194 49.50 -29.14 39.11
CA PRO A 194 50.80 -29.78 39.18
C PRO A 194 51.51 -29.89 37.82
N THR A 195 50.77 -30.24 36.76
CA THR A 195 51.33 -30.31 35.39
C THR A 195 51.70 -28.95 34.84
N PHE A 196 50.90 -27.91 35.12
CA PHE A 196 51.19 -26.53 34.75
C PHE A 196 52.45 -26.02 35.47
N LEU A 197 52.54 -26.22 36.79
CA LEU A 197 53.66 -25.78 37.60
C LEU A 197 54.98 -26.43 37.16
N ALA A 198 54.96 -27.74 36.88
CA ALA A 198 56.13 -28.46 36.36
C ALA A 198 56.58 -27.92 35.00
N ALA A 199 55.65 -27.62 34.10
CA ALA A 199 55.95 -27.04 32.80
C ALA A 199 56.51 -25.60 32.91
N TRP A 200 55.91 -24.77 33.76
CA TRP A 200 56.37 -23.40 34.02
C TRP A 200 57.78 -23.36 34.60
N ASN A 201 58.07 -24.21 35.60
CA ASN A 201 59.36 -24.27 36.28
C ASN A 201 60.47 -24.89 35.42
N ASN A 202 60.14 -25.54 34.29
CA ASN A 202 61.14 -26.12 33.38
C ASN A 202 61.59 -25.08 32.33
N PRO A 203 62.83 -24.56 32.40
CA PRO A 203 63.31 -23.51 31.49
C PRO A 203 63.43 -23.97 30.03
N ALA A 204 63.41 -25.29 29.77
CA ALA A 204 63.46 -25.85 28.43
C ALA A 204 62.08 -25.90 27.74
N VAL A 205 60.97 -25.79 28.48
CA VAL A 205 59.61 -25.75 27.91
C VAL A 205 59.41 -24.38 27.29
N THR A 206 59.01 -24.28 26.04
CA THR A 206 58.80 -22.98 25.37
C THR A 206 57.33 -22.66 25.14
N LYS A 207 56.44 -23.65 25.22
CA LYS A 207 54.98 -23.47 25.10
C LYS A 207 54.22 -24.39 26.05
N ILE A 208 53.23 -23.83 26.74
CA ILE A 208 52.26 -24.53 27.58
C ILE A 208 50.92 -24.47 26.86
N LYS A 209 50.39 -25.63 26.46
CA LYS A 209 49.05 -25.75 25.85
C LYS A 209 48.07 -26.28 26.89
N MET A 210 47.05 -25.50 27.24
CA MET A 210 46.03 -25.93 28.20
C MET A 210 45.03 -26.89 27.53
N THR A 211 44.53 -27.84 28.32
CA THR A 211 43.54 -28.86 27.88
C THR A 211 42.30 -28.91 28.76
N SER A 212 42.28 -28.14 29.85
CA SER A 212 41.16 -27.95 30.75
C SER A 212 41.35 -26.66 31.54
N ASP A 213 40.29 -26.20 32.21
CA ASP A 213 40.41 -25.16 33.22
C ASP A 213 41.37 -25.62 34.33
N ILE A 214 42.26 -24.73 34.76
CA ILE A 214 43.26 -24.98 35.80
C ILE A 214 43.07 -23.97 36.91
N THR A 215 42.75 -24.46 38.11
CA THR A 215 42.79 -23.68 39.34
C THR A 215 44.02 -24.09 40.15
N ARG A 216 44.78 -23.11 40.63
CA ARG A 216 45.93 -23.34 41.49
C ARG A 216 45.56 -24.14 42.75
N SER A 217 46.37 -25.15 43.07
CA SER A 217 46.23 -25.99 44.27
C SER A 217 47.59 -26.30 44.90
N GLY A 218 47.65 -26.37 46.23
CA GLY A 218 48.88 -26.73 46.96
C GLY A 218 49.84 -25.55 47.20
N SER A 219 50.93 -25.82 47.91
CA SER A 219 51.88 -24.82 48.43
C SER A 219 53.21 -24.73 47.67
N ALA A 220 53.40 -25.56 46.62
CA ALA A 220 54.63 -25.56 45.84
C ALA A 220 54.88 -24.20 45.16
N ARG A 221 56.14 -23.76 45.19
CA ARG A 221 56.56 -22.43 44.70
C ARG A 221 56.56 -22.37 43.17
N VAL A 222 55.99 -21.30 42.62
CA VAL A 222 56.13 -20.92 41.21
C VAL A 222 57.47 -20.21 41.04
N GLU A 223 58.38 -20.79 40.26
CA GLU A 223 59.73 -20.25 40.07
C GLU A 223 59.74 -19.05 39.12
N ALA A 224 60.67 -18.12 39.34
CA ALA A 224 60.81 -16.94 38.51
C ALA A 224 61.34 -17.32 37.11
N ARG A 225 60.53 -17.08 36.09
CA ARG A 225 60.84 -17.42 34.71
C ARG A 225 61.92 -16.49 34.15
N THR A 226 62.96 -17.01 33.51
CA THR A 226 64.05 -16.22 32.89
C THR A 226 64.25 -16.52 31.40
N THR A 227 63.33 -17.27 30.80
CA THR A 227 63.35 -17.70 29.39
C THR A 227 61.97 -17.52 28.75
N ASP A 228 61.94 -17.47 27.42
CA ASP A 228 60.70 -17.34 26.65
C ASP A 228 59.65 -18.39 27.06
N ILE A 229 58.38 -17.99 27.03
CA ILE A 229 57.26 -18.90 27.28
C ILE A 229 55.98 -18.40 26.61
N GLU A 230 55.29 -19.31 25.93
CA GLU A 230 53.93 -19.14 25.42
C GLU A 230 52.93 -19.91 26.29
N ILE A 231 51.79 -19.30 26.61
CA ILE A 231 50.65 -19.94 27.28
C ILE A 231 49.45 -19.83 26.34
N ASP A 232 49.04 -20.99 25.82
CA ASP A 232 47.94 -21.16 24.88
C ASP A 232 46.75 -21.75 25.64
N GLY A 233 45.74 -20.92 25.88
CA GLY A 233 44.50 -21.29 26.56
C GLY A 233 43.38 -21.75 25.61
N SER A 234 43.66 -21.89 24.31
CA SER A 234 42.64 -22.18 23.31
C SER A 234 41.88 -23.46 23.65
N LYS A 235 40.56 -23.40 23.54
CA LYS A 235 39.66 -24.54 23.77
C LYS A 235 39.08 -24.99 22.43
N GLU A 236 39.31 -26.24 22.05
CA GLU A 236 38.63 -26.85 20.91
C GLU A 236 37.16 -27.11 21.30
N ILE A 237 36.22 -26.32 20.76
CA ILE A 237 34.79 -26.47 21.02
C ILE A 237 34.06 -26.73 19.71
N PRO A 238 33.52 -27.94 19.51
CA PRO A 238 32.57 -28.17 18.43
C PRO A 238 31.23 -27.48 18.75
N GLY A 239 30.84 -26.48 17.96
CA GLY A 239 29.43 -26.19 17.68
C GLY A 239 28.66 -25.13 18.47
N VAL A 240 29.09 -24.53 19.61
CA VAL A 240 28.38 -23.36 20.21
C VAL A 240 29.28 -22.48 21.10
N GLY A 241 29.03 -21.16 21.08
CA GLY A 241 29.78 -20.14 21.80
C GLY A 241 29.25 -19.75 23.20
N GLN A 242 29.85 -20.33 24.26
CA GLN A 242 30.35 -19.57 25.43
C GLN A 242 31.52 -20.33 26.14
N SER A 243 32.45 -19.53 26.70
CA SER A 243 33.85 -19.82 27.08
C SER A 243 34.70 -20.40 25.94
N ARG A 244 35.15 -19.50 25.05
CA ARG A 244 36.08 -19.77 23.92
C ARG A 244 37.46 -20.28 24.37
N TYR A 245 37.79 -20.08 25.65
CA TYR A 245 39.14 -20.18 26.22
C TYR A 245 39.09 -20.93 27.55
N TYR A 246 40.12 -21.72 27.84
CA TYR A 246 40.31 -22.28 29.17
C TYR A 246 40.61 -21.19 30.20
N LYS A 247 40.25 -21.47 31.45
CA LYS A 247 40.52 -20.59 32.58
C LYS A 247 41.78 -21.00 33.32
N LEU A 248 42.66 -20.04 33.57
CA LEU A 248 43.77 -20.14 34.52
C LEU A 248 43.47 -19.28 35.75
N ASP A 249 43.06 -19.92 36.85
CA ASP A 249 42.82 -19.28 38.14
C ASP A 249 44.01 -19.48 39.07
N LEU A 250 44.81 -18.42 39.23
CA LEU A 250 46.04 -18.40 40.02
C LEU A 250 45.81 -18.21 41.52
N THR A 251 44.55 -18.09 41.97
CA THR A 251 44.20 -17.72 43.34
C THR A 251 45.06 -16.52 43.80
N SER A 252 45.63 -16.54 45.01
CA SER A 252 46.47 -15.47 45.56
C SER A 252 47.94 -15.50 45.10
N THR A 253 48.26 -16.17 43.98
CA THR A 253 49.62 -16.25 43.42
C THR A 253 49.73 -15.64 42.04
N SER A 254 50.96 -15.29 41.68
CA SER A 254 51.33 -14.73 40.39
C SER A 254 52.27 -15.65 39.64
N LEU A 255 52.37 -15.45 38.33
CA LEU A 255 53.41 -16.00 37.47
C LEU A 255 54.64 -15.05 37.52
N PRO A 256 55.74 -15.41 38.22
CA PRO A 256 56.84 -14.50 38.45
C PRO A 256 57.81 -14.46 37.27
N LEU A 257 58.20 -13.26 36.84
CA LEU A 257 59.24 -13.00 35.85
C LEU A 257 60.56 -12.64 36.53
N GLY A 258 61.62 -13.32 36.15
CA GLY A 258 62.98 -13.17 36.64
C GLY A 258 63.85 -12.29 35.73
N LYS A 259 65.03 -11.91 36.26
CA LYS A 259 65.98 -11.01 35.59
C LYS A 259 66.65 -11.69 34.39
N ILE A 260 66.66 -11.01 33.24
CA ILE A 260 67.33 -11.47 32.02
C ILE A 260 68.77 -10.94 31.95
N GLY A 261 69.75 -11.84 31.99
CA GLY A 261 71.18 -11.49 32.02
C GLY A 261 71.69 -10.80 30.74
N SER A 262 71.26 -11.27 29.57
CA SER A 262 71.60 -10.70 28.25
C SER A 262 70.46 -10.94 27.25
N GLY A 263 70.30 -10.07 26.25
CA GLY A 263 69.20 -10.14 25.29
C GLY A 263 67.84 -9.73 25.88
N THR A 264 66.77 -10.26 25.32
CA THR A 264 65.38 -10.05 25.76
C THR A 264 64.66 -11.39 25.88
N ALA A 265 63.53 -11.41 26.60
CA ALA A 265 62.66 -12.58 26.69
C ALA A 265 61.20 -12.22 26.34
N LEU A 266 60.44 -13.21 25.85
CA LEU A 266 59.03 -13.11 25.52
C LEU A 266 58.17 -13.89 26.51
N LEU A 267 57.13 -13.25 27.05
CA LEU A 267 55.95 -13.93 27.57
C LEU A 267 54.79 -13.68 26.62
N HIS A 268 54.26 -14.73 25.99
CA HIS A 268 53.07 -14.65 25.14
C HIS A 268 51.92 -15.42 25.80
N VAL A 269 50.82 -14.75 26.08
CA VAL A 269 49.63 -15.36 26.67
C VAL A 269 48.46 -15.09 25.76
N HIS A 270 47.77 -16.13 25.29
CA HIS A 270 46.62 -15.91 24.41
C HIS A 270 45.50 -16.91 24.58
N ASP A 271 44.31 -16.49 24.14
CA ASP A 271 43.09 -17.28 24.14
C ASP A 271 42.80 -17.82 25.54
N LEU A 272 42.77 -16.95 26.54
CA LEU A 272 42.80 -17.34 27.95
C LEU A 272 41.86 -16.50 28.83
N VAL A 273 41.16 -17.16 29.76
CA VAL A 273 40.50 -16.47 30.89
C VAL A 273 41.45 -16.46 32.09
N VAL A 274 41.81 -15.29 32.59
CA VAL A 274 42.81 -15.14 33.67
C VAL A 274 42.17 -14.63 34.97
N GLN A 275 42.39 -15.34 36.07
CA GLN A 275 41.99 -14.92 37.41
C GLN A 275 43.20 -14.92 38.37
N ASN A 276 43.33 -13.87 39.17
CA ASN A 276 44.32 -13.75 40.26
C ASN A 276 43.65 -13.08 41.47
N ARG A 277 43.06 -13.91 42.33
CA ARG A 277 42.25 -13.51 43.48
C ARG A 277 43.14 -13.25 44.68
N SER A 278 43.21 -12.03 45.19
CA SER A 278 43.74 -11.79 46.53
C SER A 278 42.69 -12.25 47.56
N ASP A 279 43.06 -13.14 48.47
CA ASP A 279 42.18 -13.58 49.56
C ASP A 279 41.71 -12.37 50.41
N ASP A 280 40.41 -12.37 50.71
CA ASP A 280 39.73 -11.68 51.82
C ASP A 280 39.77 -10.15 51.93
N GLY A 281 39.04 -9.42 51.06
CA GLY A 281 38.29 -8.21 51.46
C GLY A 281 39.02 -7.06 52.19
N ALA A 282 40.35 -7.10 52.33
CA ALA A 282 41.11 -6.20 53.18
C ALA A 282 41.63 -5.00 52.36
N PRO A 283 41.36 -3.75 52.78
CA PRO A 283 41.76 -2.55 52.05
C PRO A 283 43.28 -2.30 51.89
N SER A 284 44.18 -3.03 52.56
CA SER A 284 45.54 -2.53 52.86
C SER A 284 46.76 -3.22 52.22
N SER A 285 46.63 -4.01 51.14
CA SER A 285 47.81 -4.51 50.38
C SER A 285 47.69 -4.46 48.84
N HIS A 286 46.82 -3.57 48.33
CA HIS A 286 46.50 -3.41 46.90
C HIS A 286 47.67 -3.04 45.97
N GLY A 287 48.86 -2.72 46.50
CA GLY A 287 50.00 -2.24 45.71
C GLY A 287 50.75 -3.31 44.90
N ASN A 288 50.67 -4.60 45.26
CA ASN A 288 51.63 -5.63 44.81
C ASN A 288 51.03 -6.91 44.21
N THR A 289 49.78 -6.93 43.73
CA THR A 289 49.17 -8.15 43.13
C THR A 289 48.88 -7.98 41.65
N ALA A 290 49.22 -9.00 40.85
CA ALA A 290 48.96 -9.13 39.41
C ALA A 290 49.03 -10.59 38.98
N ALA A 291 48.34 -10.98 37.90
CA ALA A 291 48.44 -12.35 37.37
C ALA A 291 49.86 -12.68 36.85
N VAL A 292 50.46 -11.74 36.12
CA VAL A 292 51.87 -11.77 35.75
C VAL A 292 52.64 -10.73 36.55
N PHE A 293 53.73 -11.14 37.18
CA PHE A 293 54.39 -10.34 38.20
C PHE A 293 55.90 -10.35 38.00
N GLY A 294 56.55 -9.20 37.92
CA GLY A 294 58.02 -9.18 37.78
C GLY A 294 58.74 -8.09 38.57
N ASP A 295 58.09 -7.52 39.59
CA ASP A 295 58.69 -6.56 40.52
C ASP A 295 58.23 -6.80 41.98
N GLN A 296 59.12 -7.35 42.82
CA GLN A 296 58.79 -7.63 44.23
C GLN A 296 58.61 -6.37 45.10
N TYR A 297 59.18 -5.23 44.70
CA TYR A 297 59.12 -3.99 45.47
C TYR A 297 59.42 -2.75 44.62
N TYR A 298 58.99 -1.56 45.08
CA TYR A 298 59.43 -0.28 44.52
C TYR A 298 60.95 -0.11 44.76
N ASP A 299 61.76 -0.08 43.70
CA ASP A 299 63.19 0.22 43.80
C ASP A 299 63.45 1.70 43.44
N PRO A 300 63.60 2.60 44.42
CA PRO A 300 63.85 4.03 44.17
C PRO A 300 65.22 4.29 43.54
N ASN A 301 66.17 3.36 43.64
CA ASN A 301 67.53 3.49 43.09
C ASN A 301 67.67 2.88 41.69
N ASN A 302 66.59 2.28 41.17
CA ASN A 302 66.54 1.75 39.82
C ASN A 302 67.60 0.65 39.51
N THR A 303 67.92 -0.18 40.51
CA THR A 303 68.98 -1.20 40.45
C THR A 303 68.47 -2.64 40.24
N GLN A 304 67.17 -2.92 40.42
CA GLN A 304 66.63 -4.28 40.53
C GLN A 304 65.34 -4.55 39.72
N VAL A 305 65.15 -3.96 38.55
CA VAL A 305 63.95 -4.25 37.73
C VAL A 305 64.15 -5.51 36.88
N ALA A 306 63.62 -6.65 37.34
CA ALA A 306 63.71 -7.93 36.63
C ALA A 306 63.00 -7.93 35.26
N THR A 307 62.07 -7.00 35.03
CA THR A 307 61.17 -6.93 33.86
C THR A 307 61.64 -6.04 32.72
N ASN A 308 62.75 -5.33 32.87
CA ASN A 308 63.15 -4.30 31.91
C ASN A 308 63.48 -4.85 30.51
N ARG A 309 63.85 -6.14 30.42
CA ARG A 309 64.16 -6.85 29.17
C ARG A 309 63.06 -7.82 28.71
N TRP A 310 61.86 -7.69 29.25
CA TRP A 310 60.72 -8.54 28.91
C TRP A 310 59.79 -7.86 27.89
N ASN A 311 59.48 -8.58 26.82
CA ASN A 311 58.36 -8.29 25.94
C ASN A 311 57.19 -9.19 26.35
N LEU A 312 56.06 -8.57 26.68
CA LEU A 312 54.83 -9.28 27.00
C LEU A 312 53.87 -9.10 25.83
N ARG A 313 53.22 -10.17 25.41
CA ARG A 313 52.22 -10.16 24.36
C ARG A 313 50.96 -10.86 24.83
N PHE A 314 49.82 -10.18 24.84
CA PHE A 314 48.53 -10.72 25.26
C PHE A 314 47.54 -10.72 24.10
N GLY A 315 46.91 -11.86 23.80
CA GLY A 315 45.93 -11.97 22.72
C GLY A 315 44.62 -12.58 23.20
N ASN A 316 43.48 -12.01 22.85
CA ASN A 316 42.18 -12.62 23.19
C ASN A 316 42.02 -12.97 24.69
N VAL A 317 42.50 -12.09 25.57
CA VAL A 317 42.51 -12.35 27.02
C VAL A 317 41.27 -11.76 27.68
N ILE A 318 40.63 -12.56 28.52
CA ILE A 318 39.48 -12.15 29.32
C ILE A 318 39.89 -12.14 30.80
N VAL A 319 39.67 -11.02 31.47
CA VAL A 319 39.75 -10.91 32.93
C VAL A 319 38.34 -10.65 33.47
N PRO A 320 37.72 -11.64 34.15
CA PRO A 320 36.38 -11.48 34.71
C PRO A 320 36.32 -10.42 35.80
N ARG A 321 35.18 -9.71 35.85
CA ARG A 321 34.93 -8.62 36.81
C ARG A 321 35.19 -9.03 38.25
N GLY A 322 35.98 -8.23 38.96
CA GLY A 322 36.19 -8.38 40.41
C GLY A 322 37.14 -9.51 40.82
N THR A 323 37.74 -10.23 39.87
CA THR A 323 38.54 -11.43 40.18
C THR A 323 40.04 -11.21 40.21
N THR A 324 40.54 -10.16 39.52
CA THR A 324 41.97 -9.92 39.32
C THR A 324 42.31 -8.49 39.65
N SER A 325 43.37 -8.27 40.45
CA SER A 325 43.83 -6.91 40.77
C SER A 325 44.39 -6.18 39.56
N ARG A 326 45.32 -6.83 38.83
CA ARG A 326 45.96 -6.35 37.59
C ARG A 326 46.31 -7.53 36.70
N LEU A 327 46.37 -7.35 35.39
CA LEU A 327 46.82 -8.42 34.50
C LEU A 327 48.34 -8.58 34.57
N ALA A 328 49.11 -7.50 34.46
CA ALA A 328 50.57 -7.56 34.56
C ALA A 328 51.23 -6.35 35.26
N ARG A 329 52.35 -6.61 35.95
CA ARG A 329 53.26 -5.58 36.47
C ARG A 329 54.67 -5.73 35.88
N VAL A 330 55.00 -4.84 34.96
CA VAL A 330 56.24 -4.82 34.16
C VAL A 330 56.71 -3.37 33.90
N PRO A 331 57.03 -2.57 34.92
CA PRO A 331 57.19 -1.10 34.83
C PRO A 331 58.23 -0.56 33.82
N ARG A 332 59.07 -1.43 33.24
CA ARG A 332 60.04 -1.12 32.16
C ARG A 332 59.96 -2.08 30.97
N GLY A 333 59.07 -3.06 31.05
CA GLY A 333 58.81 -4.02 29.97
C GLY A 333 57.86 -3.44 28.93
N LYS A 334 57.95 -3.97 27.71
CA LYS A 334 56.98 -3.68 26.65
C LYS A 334 55.77 -4.61 26.78
N VAL A 335 54.57 -4.06 26.71
CA VAL A 335 53.32 -4.82 26.60
C VAL A 335 52.72 -4.59 25.22
N THR A 336 52.41 -5.68 24.54
CA THR A 336 51.67 -5.69 23.28
C THR A 336 50.35 -6.44 23.48
N VAL A 337 49.26 -5.93 22.94
CA VAL A 337 47.94 -6.57 23.02
C VAL A 337 47.29 -6.69 21.64
N TYR A 338 46.55 -7.78 21.40
CA TYR A 338 45.86 -8.00 20.12
C TYR A 338 44.53 -8.77 20.27
N GLY A 339 43.70 -8.72 19.23
CA GLY A 339 42.43 -9.44 19.15
C GLY A 339 41.36 -8.88 20.11
N ASP A 340 40.61 -9.75 20.78
CA ASP A 340 39.52 -9.36 21.68
C ASP A 340 39.97 -9.35 23.15
N MET A 341 40.45 -8.20 23.61
CA MET A 341 40.91 -7.98 24.98
C MET A 341 39.77 -7.41 25.84
N ASN A 342 39.30 -8.18 26.83
CA ASN A 342 38.23 -7.74 27.73
C ASN A 342 38.67 -7.86 29.20
N LEU A 343 39.16 -6.76 29.76
CA LEU A 343 39.87 -6.74 31.03
C LEU A 343 39.13 -5.95 32.11
N HIS A 344 38.46 -6.65 33.03
CA HIS A 344 37.81 -6.05 34.19
C HIS A 344 38.62 -6.25 35.48
N THR A 345 39.65 -5.42 35.68
CA THR A 345 40.53 -5.51 36.85
C THR A 345 40.01 -4.68 38.03
N ARG A 346 40.38 -5.05 39.25
CA ARG A 346 40.01 -4.28 40.45
C ARG A 346 40.82 -2.97 40.57
N SER A 347 42.06 -2.98 40.08
CA SER A 347 42.97 -1.83 39.99
C SER A 347 43.44 -1.65 38.54
N GLU A 348 44.61 -1.11 38.29
CA GLU A 348 45.15 -0.86 36.93
C GLU A 348 45.21 -2.15 36.10
N ASN A 349 44.96 -2.09 34.79
CA ASN A 349 45.17 -3.27 33.93
C ASN A 349 46.66 -3.63 33.88
N PHE A 350 47.52 -2.61 33.73
CA PHE A 350 48.95 -2.79 33.55
C PHE A 350 49.78 -1.72 34.28
N TYR A 351 50.86 -2.18 34.93
CA TYR A 351 52.07 -1.36 35.11
C TYR A 351 53.04 -1.73 34.01
N LEU A 352 53.50 -0.75 33.24
CA LEU A 352 54.28 -1.02 32.04
C LEU A 352 55.33 0.03 31.73
N GLY A 353 56.29 -0.34 30.88
CA GLY A 353 57.26 0.56 30.28
C GLY A 353 56.82 1.06 28.91
N ALA A 354 56.07 0.26 28.15
CA ALA A 354 55.41 0.64 26.88
C ALA A 354 54.14 -0.16 26.64
N MET A 355 53.21 0.40 25.86
CA MET A 355 52.02 -0.29 25.37
C MET A 355 51.84 -0.13 23.87
N TYR A 356 51.65 -1.25 23.18
CA TYR A 356 51.30 -1.30 21.76
C TYR A 356 50.05 -2.16 21.60
N VAL A 357 48.97 -1.56 21.14
CA VAL A 357 47.79 -2.28 20.66
C VAL A 357 48.05 -2.56 19.18
N GLU A 358 48.03 -3.82 18.77
CA GLU A 358 48.19 -4.20 17.36
C GLU A 358 46.97 -3.73 16.55
N ASP A 359 47.11 -3.70 15.22
CA ASP A 359 46.02 -3.29 14.32
C ASP A 359 44.79 -4.21 14.51
N ASP A 360 43.61 -3.70 14.16
CA ASP A 360 42.32 -4.42 14.19
C ASP A 360 41.96 -5.05 15.55
N THR A 361 42.43 -4.45 16.65
CA THR A 361 42.26 -4.98 18.01
C THR A 361 41.14 -4.27 18.77
N THR A 362 40.31 -5.04 19.49
CA THR A 362 39.34 -4.49 20.44
C THR A 362 39.88 -4.65 21.85
N TYR A 363 40.06 -3.53 22.56
CA TYR A 363 40.53 -3.55 23.94
C TYR A 363 39.61 -2.75 24.85
N TYR A 364 38.82 -3.46 25.66
CA TYR A 364 38.06 -2.88 26.76
C TYR A 364 38.78 -3.11 28.09
N GLY A 365 39.32 -2.04 28.66
CA GLY A 365 39.99 -2.03 29.96
C GLY A 365 39.18 -1.28 31.00
N ALA A 366 38.55 -2.01 31.93
CA ALA A 366 37.72 -1.44 32.98
C ALA A 366 38.33 -1.67 34.38
N ILE A 367 38.41 -0.60 35.18
CA ILE A 367 38.72 -0.68 36.61
C ILE A 367 37.41 -0.74 37.38
N THR A 368 37.24 -1.74 38.25
CA THR A 368 35.95 -2.05 38.88
C THR A 368 35.85 -1.64 40.36
N ASN A 369 36.94 -1.18 40.99
CA ASN A 369 36.97 -0.91 42.44
C ASN A 369 37.85 0.30 42.83
N SER A 370 39.12 0.33 42.40
CA SER A 370 40.09 1.31 42.90
C SER A 370 40.07 2.65 42.15
N ASN A 371 40.44 3.73 42.85
CA ASN A 371 40.75 5.03 42.24
C ASN A 371 42.19 5.04 41.69
N TYR A 372 42.40 4.42 40.53
CA TYR A 372 43.70 4.43 39.83
C TYR A 372 43.52 4.66 38.31
N SER A 373 44.64 4.78 37.59
CA SER A 373 44.65 4.81 36.13
C SER A 373 44.39 3.44 35.52
N THR A 374 43.85 3.34 34.30
CA THR A 374 43.76 2.00 33.68
C THR A 374 45.14 1.51 33.28
N ILE A 375 46.01 2.43 32.84
CA ILE A 375 47.39 2.20 32.46
C ILE A 375 48.31 3.11 33.27
N TRP A 376 49.38 2.57 33.85
CA TRP A 376 50.38 3.37 34.54
C TRP A 376 51.79 3.05 34.03
N PHE A 377 52.44 4.06 33.46
CA PHE A 377 53.88 4.01 33.22
C PHE A 377 54.58 4.39 34.51
N ARG A 378 54.93 3.39 35.30
CA ARG A 378 55.39 3.59 36.68
C ARG A 378 56.78 4.23 36.75
N GLN A 379 57.61 4.02 35.72
CA GLN A 379 58.98 4.51 35.66
C GLN A 379 59.32 5.03 34.26
N ALA A 380 60.26 5.98 34.20
CA ALA A 380 60.91 6.36 32.95
C ALA A 380 61.77 5.20 32.44
N SER A 381 61.67 4.94 31.13
CA SER A 381 62.48 3.99 30.40
C SER A 381 63.88 4.56 30.18
N ILE A 382 64.90 3.72 30.32
CA ILE A 382 66.30 4.06 30.04
C ILE A 382 66.84 3.22 28.87
N GLU A 383 68.04 3.53 28.41
CA GLU A 383 68.70 2.77 27.35
C GLU A 383 68.84 1.28 27.73
N GLY A 384 68.46 0.39 26.80
CA GLY A 384 68.47 -1.06 27.01
C GLY A 384 67.20 -1.66 27.62
N ASP A 385 66.22 -0.84 28.00
CA ASP A 385 64.87 -1.30 28.35
C ASP A 385 64.10 -1.66 27.07
N THR A 386 63.16 -2.60 27.19
CA THR A 386 62.24 -2.98 26.10
C THR A 386 61.08 -2.02 25.96
N GLY A 387 60.65 -1.39 27.05
CA GLY A 387 59.71 -0.28 27.03
C GLY A 387 60.38 1.03 26.60
N ASP A 388 59.67 1.83 25.82
CA ASP A 388 60.10 3.14 25.33
C ASP A 388 59.23 4.32 25.85
N ASN A 389 58.32 4.02 26.78
CA ASN A 389 57.29 4.92 27.31
C ASN A 389 56.28 5.44 26.28
N LYS A 390 55.97 4.67 25.23
CA LYS A 390 54.87 5.00 24.32
C LYS A 390 53.60 4.23 24.63
N PHE A 391 52.45 4.87 24.37
CA PHE A 391 51.16 4.22 24.26
C PHE A 391 50.70 4.36 22.80
N VAL A 392 50.68 3.27 22.06
CA VAL A 392 50.35 3.27 20.63
C VAL A 392 49.11 2.42 20.40
N VAL A 393 48.08 3.00 19.81
CA VAL A 393 46.90 2.28 19.33
C VAL A 393 47.07 2.01 17.84
N GLY A 394 47.06 0.73 17.46
CA GLY A 394 47.14 0.26 16.08
C GLY A 394 45.97 0.73 15.21
N LYS A 395 46.11 0.60 13.90
CA LYS A 395 45.09 1.02 12.92
C LYS A 395 43.78 0.28 13.18
N ASN A 396 42.66 0.96 12.89
CA ASN A 396 41.29 0.41 12.99
C ASN A 396 40.92 -0.25 14.33
N SER A 397 41.73 -0.05 15.37
CA SER A 397 41.54 -0.67 16.68
C SER A 397 40.52 0.12 17.50
N ASP A 398 39.83 -0.53 18.42
CA ASP A 398 38.86 0.10 19.33
C ASP A 398 39.30 -0.08 20.79
N VAL A 399 39.89 0.96 21.37
CA VAL A 399 40.45 0.96 22.72
C VAL A 399 39.57 1.81 23.65
N LYS A 400 39.02 1.18 24.69
CA LYS A 400 38.11 1.77 25.66
C LYS A 400 38.64 1.59 27.06
N LEU A 401 39.00 2.69 27.72
CA LEU A 401 39.49 2.71 29.09
C LEU A 401 38.45 3.32 30.02
N ARG A 402 37.92 2.53 30.95
CA ARG A 402 36.88 2.98 31.87
C ARG A 402 37.29 2.81 33.33
N ASN A 403 37.05 3.83 34.15
CA ASN A 403 37.16 3.73 35.60
C ASN A 403 35.77 3.97 36.24
N VAL A 404 35.29 3.00 37.03
CA VAL A 404 33.97 3.08 37.72
C VAL A 404 34.06 3.61 39.15
N GLY A 405 35.26 3.88 39.67
CA GLY A 405 35.46 4.49 40.98
C GLY A 405 34.98 5.95 41.02
N ASN A 406 35.14 6.60 42.17
CA ASN A 406 34.71 8.00 42.36
C ASN A 406 35.87 8.99 42.49
N GLY A 407 37.11 8.51 42.52
CA GLY A 407 38.25 9.38 42.78
C GLY A 407 38.78 10.05 41.51
N THR A 408 39.24 11.29 41.67
CA THR A 408 39.55 12.21 40.57
C THR A 408 41.06 12.36 40.32
N THR A 409 41.86 11.59 41.05
CA THR A 409 43.30 11.78 41.17
C THR A 409 44.09 11.32 39.94
N PHE A 410 43.66 10.23 39.30
CA PHE A 410 44.44 9.57 38.27
C PHE A 410 43.72 9.59 36.91
N PRO A 411 44.43 9.97 35.82
CA PRO A 411 43.90 9.85 34.47
C PRO A 411 43.90 8.42 33.94
N ALA A 412 43.27 8.18 32.79
CA ALA A 412 43.19 6.83 32.21
C ALA A 412 44.58 6.25 31.90
N ILE A 413 45.50 7.11 31.46
CA ILE A 413 46.92 6.80 31.22
C ILE A 413 47.75 7.73 32.10
N TYR A 414 48.55 7.16 32.99
CA TYR A 414 49.22 7.93 34.03
C TYR A 414 50.74 7.82 34.00
N ARG A 415 51.36 9.02 34.08
CA ARG A 415 52.79 9.32 34.30
C ARG A 415 53.74 8.76 33.25
N TYR A 416 54.99 9.28 33.20
CA TYR A 416 56.19 8.89 32.43
C TYR A 416 56.05 8.54 30.92
N TYR A 417 54.85 8.48 30.36
CA TYR A 417 54.64 8.32 28.94
C TYR A 417 55.23 9.50 28.18
N LYS A 418 55.81 9.26 27.02
CA LYS A 418 56.33 10.29 26.12
C LYS A 418 55.31 10.65 25.06
N GLU A 419 54.66 9.64 24.49
CA GLU A 419 53.76 9.79 23.35
C GLU A 419 52.54 8.87 23.52
N ILE A 420 51.36 9.44 23.32
CA ILE A 420 50.11 8.72 23.07
C ILE A 420 49.80 8.89 21.58
N ILE A 421 49.74 7.79 20.83
CA ILE A 421 49.52 7.81 19.37
C ILE A 421 48.31 6.96 19.06
N ILE A 422 47.29 7.57 18.46
CA ILE A 422 46.09 6.90 17.96
C ILE A 422 46.21 6.86 16.44
N ASN A 423 46.51 5.68 15.88
CA ASN A 423 46.76 5.54 14.44
C ASN A 423 45.47 5.64 13.60
N GLU A 424 45.65 5.59 12.28
CA GLU A 424 44.60 5.77 11.28
C GLU A 424 43.39 4.86 11.54
N GLY A 425 42.19 5.44 11.47
CA GLY A 425 40.93 4.72 11.66
C GLY A 425 40.66 4.20 13.08
N ALA A 426 41.59 4.38 14.02
CA ALA A 426 41.47 3.81 15.36
C ALA A 426 40.58 4.65 16.28
N LYS A 427 39.86 3.99 17.17
CA LYS A 427 39.00 4.60 18.19
C LYS A 427 39.69 4.51 19.54
N PHE A 428 39.82 5.64 20.23
CA PHE A 428 40.33 5.70 21.59
C PHE A 428 39.36 6.45 22.48
N SER A 429 38.82 5.75 23.47
CA SER A 429 37.85 6.29 24.39
C SER A 429 38.29 6.14 25.82
N ALA A 430 38.15 7.19 26.61
CA ALA A 430 38.48 7.16 28.04
C ALA A 430 37.35 7.80 28.84
N THR A 431 36.79 7.06 29.80
CA THR A 431 35.79 7.57 30.74
C THR A 431 36.27 7.38 32.16
N VAL A 432 36.61 8.48 32.83
CA VAL A 432 37.15 8.46 34.18
C VAL A 432 36.43 9.48 35.07
N PRO A 433 36.53 9.35 36.40
CA PRO A 433 35.94 10.34 37.29
C PRO A 433 36.69 11.67 37.23
N GLY A 434 38.03 11.62 37.17
CA GLY A 434 38.91 12.80 37.14
C GLY A 434 39.25 13.30 35.74
N ASN A 435 40.50 13.70 35.54
CA ASN A 435 41.02 14.09 34.23
C ASN A 435 41.15 12.87 33.31
N ALA A 436 40.58 12.86 32.11
CA ALA A 436 40.71 11.73 31.19
C ALA A 436 42.16 11.53 30.71
N VAL A 437 42.82 12.63 30.35
CA VAL A 437 44.23 12.68 29.95
C VAL A 437 44.91 13.86 30.66
N GLY A 438 46.14 13.66 31.16
CA GLY A 438 46.86 14.70 31.88
C GLY A 438 48.37 14.64 31.67
N PHE A 439 48.97 15.79 31.33
CA PHE A 439 50.39 15.92 31.01
C PHE A 439 51.14 16.62 32.15
N GLY A 440 52.23 16.02 32.60
CA GLY A 440 53.05 16.53 33.71
C GLY A 440 54.55 16.42 33.43
N GLY A 441 54.96 16.36 32.15
CA GLY A 441 56.35 16.27 31.74
C GLY A 441 56.66 17.23 30.60
N VAL A 442 57.93 17.24 30.18
CA VAL A 442 58.41 18.08 29.06
C VAL A 442 58.32 17.30 27.75
N ASN A 443 57.95 17.95 26.65
CA ASN A 443 57.87 17.35 25.30
C ASN A 443 56.93 16.14 25.17
N GLN A 444 55.92 16.03 26.04
CA GLN A 444 54.92 14.96 25.93
C GLN A 444 53.96 15.22 24.76
N LYS A 445 53.54 14.16 24.08
CA LYS A 445 52.65 14.26 22.91
C LYS A 445 51.40 13.39 23.03
N PHE A 446 50.31 13.90 22.49
CA PHE A 446 49.13 13.13 22.12
C PHE A 446 48.83 13.41 20.65
N ILE A 447 48.77 12.37 19.82
CA ILE A 447 48.58 12.50 18.37
C ILE A 447 47.46 11.56 17.94
N ALA A 448 46.40 12.12 17.36
CA ALA A 448 45.36 11.35 16.68
C ALA A 448 45.48 11.54 15.17
N LYS A 449 45.70 10.44 14.44
CA LYS A 449 45.90 10.45 12.99
C LYS A 449 44.60 10.43 12.20
N LYS A 450 44.67 10.65 10.89
CA LYS A 450 43.53 10.62 9.96
C LYS A 450 42.53 9.48 10.24
N GLY A 451 41.25 9.81 10.35
CA GLY A 451 40.16 8.87 10.60
C GLY A 451 40.11 8.31 12.03
N ALA A 452 41.06 8.67 12.91
CA ALA A 452 40.99 8.30 14.31
C ALA A 452 39.83 9.03 15.01
N VAL A 453 39.19 8.36 15.96
CA VAL A 453 38.11 8.93 16.78
C VAL A 453 38.52 8.91 18.24
N VAL A 454 38.65 10.09 18.85
CA VAL A 454 39.03 10.23 20.25
C VAL A 454 37.83 10.73 21.06
N THR A 455 37.40 9.97 22.06
CA THR A 455 36.30 10.36 22.96
C THR A 455 36.75 10.34 24.41
N LEU A 456 36.88 11.52 25.00
CA LEU A 456 37.35 11.68 26.38
C LEU A 456 36.21 12.21 27.26
N THR A 457 35.95 11.53 28.38
CA THR A 457 34.86 11.85 29.29
C THR A 457 35.36 11.97 30.74
N SER A 458 35.03 13.12 31.37
CA SER A 458 35.22 13.35 32.80
C SER A 458 33.87 13.45 33.52
N LYS A 459 33.71 12.74 34.63
CA LYS A 459 32.41 12.65 35.35
C LYS A 459 32.25 13.62 36.52
N ASN A 460 33.28 14.36 36.91
CA ASN A 460 33.29 15.25 38.07
C ASN A 460 33.51 16.72 37.69
N SER A 461 33.06 17.64 38.54
CA SER A 461 33.13 19.09 38.30
C SER A 461 34.37 19.83 38.77
N ASN A 462 35.28 19.17 39.46
CA ASN A 462 36.58 19.70 39.88
C ASN A 462 37.71 19.27 38.92
N SER A 463 37.39 18.60 37.83
CA SER A 463 38.35 18.02 36.90
C SER A 463 38.14 18.57 35.50
N SER A 464 39.22 18.62 34.72
CA SER A 464 39.15 18.86 33.27
C SER A 464 38.99 17.52 32.55
N VAL A 465 38.79 17.52 31.24
CA VAL A 465 38.91 16.31 30.42
C VAL A 465 40.37 16.10 30.00
N ALA A 466 41.01 17.16 29.50
CA ALA A 466 42.43 17.19 29.18
C ALA A 466 43.12 18.35 29.90
N THR A 467 44.31 18.12 30.48
CA THR A 467 45.01 19.15 31.26
C THR A 467 46.54 19.06 31.19
N VAL A 468 47.21 20.22 31.27
CA VAL A 468 48.65 20.35 31.52
C VAL A 468 48.92 20.82 32.95
N GLY A 469 49.91 20.23 33.62
CA GLY A 469 50.29 20.53 35.01
C GLY A 469 50.22 19.28 35.92
N PRO A 470 50.54 19.41 37.23
CA PRO A 470 50.53 18.26 38.11
C PRO A 470 49.13 17.65 38.12
N THR A 471 49.06 16.39 37.71
CA THR A 471 47.86 15.55 37.62
C THR A 471 47.16 15.33 38.96
N LEU A 472 47.79 15.74 40.07
CA LEU A 472 47.23 15.68 41.41
C LEU A 472 46.61 17.03 41.75
N ALA A 473 45.28 17.07 41.86
CA ALA A 473 44.59 18.15 42.54
C ALA A 473 45.05 18.16 44.01
N SER A 474 45.84 19.16 44.39
CA SER A 474 46.13 19.56 45.78
C SER A 474 46.49 18.41 46.77
N GLY A 475 47.78 18.20 47.00
CA GLY A 475 48.34 17.93 48.34
C GLY A 475 47.95 16.66 49.12
N ASN A 476 47.06 15.79 48.64
CA ASN A 476 46.62 14.59 49.37
C ASN A 476 46.71 13.30 48.51
N GLY A 477 47.76 13.15 47.70
CA GLY A 477 48.16 11.83 47.22
C GLY A 477 48.70 10.99 48.38
N PRO A 478 48.57 9.65 48.36
CA PRO A 478 49.19 8.82 49.38
C PRO A 478 50.67 9.18 49.45
N ALA A 479 51.17 9.34 50.68
CA ALA A 479 52.55 9.71 51.01
C ALA A 479 53.58 8.63 50.62
N ASP A 480 53.57 8.21 49.36
CA ASP A 480 54.66 7.44 48.76
C ASP A 480 55.69 8.43 48.22
N SER A 481 56.43 9.00 49.16
CA SER A 481 57.37 10.13 49.07
C SER A 481 58.66 9.85 48.29
N GLY A 482 58.68 8.86 47.39
CA GLY A 482 59.82 8.59 46.48
C GLY A 482 59.62 9.10 45.05
N PHE A 483 58.40 9.52 44.73
CA PHE A 483 57.96 9.77 43.38
C PHE A 483 57.97 11.27 43.06
N GLY A 484 59.14 11.85 42.80
CA GLY A 484 59.29 13.28 42.47
C GLY A 484 58.20 13.80 41.53
N ASP A 485 57.61 14.94 41.89
CA ASP A 485 56.54 15.60 41.13
C ASP A 485 56.86 15.56 39.64
N ASN A 486 55.88 15.10 38.86
CA ASN A 486 55.91 15.32 37.42
C ASN A 486 56.10 16.83 37.24
N GLY A 487 57.26 17.23 36.72
CA GLY A 487 57.68 18.63 36.67
C GLY A 487 56.67 19.51 35.93
N THR A 488 56.92 20.81 35.90
CA THR A 488 56.08 21.74 35.13
C THR A 488 55.95 21.26 33.68
N ALA A 489 54.72 21.01 33.25
CA ALA A 489 54.43 20.55 31.89
C ALA A 489 54.80 21.64 30.89
N ASN A 490 55.82 21.40 30.06
CA ASN A 490 56.33 22.36 29.09
C ASN A 490 56.44 21.69 27.72
N ASP A 491 56.19 22.47 26.67
CA ASP A 491 56.28 22.02 25.28
C ASP A 491 55.42 20.75 24.99
N VAL A 492 54.29 20.63 25.68
CA VAL A 492 53.30 19.56 25.43
C VAL A 492 52.59 19.82 24.10
N LEU A 493 52.41 18.78 23.28
CA LEU A 493 51.63 18.84 22.05
C LEU A 493 50.44 17.88 22.11
N PHE A 494 49.22 18.42 22.05
CA PHE A 494 48.02 17.66 21.79
C PHE A 494 47.55 17.97 20.37
N HIS A 495 47.66 17.01 19.45
CA HIS A 495 47.44 17.22 18.02
C HIS A 495 46.39 16.24 17.48
N ILE A 496 45.31 16.82 16.95
CA ILE A 496 44.32 16.12 16.13
C ILE A 496 44.67 16.45 14.68
N GLU A 497 45.22 15.46 13.98
CA GLU A 497 45.66 15.60 12.58
C GLU A 497 44.47 15.67 11.60
N PRO A 498 44.71 16.08 10.34
CA PRO A 498 43.66 16.19 9.33
C PRO A 498 42.81 14.93 9.19
N GLY A 499 41.49 15.12 9.28
CA GLY A 499 40.48 14.07 9.17
C GLY A 499 40.30 13.21 10.41
N ALA A 500 40.90 13.55 11.56
CA ALA A 500 40.61 12.89 12.84
C ALA A 500 39.43 13.59 13.58
N SER A 501 38.73 12.84 14.42
CA SER A 501 37.61 13.34 15.24
C SER A 501 37.97 13.42 16.72
N PHE A 502 37.52 14.46 17.42
CA PHE A 502 37.80 14.68 18.85
C PHE A 502 36.58 15.12 19.65
N TYR A 503 36.24 14.38 20.69
CA TYR A 503 35.11 14.67 21.57
C TYR A 503 35.59 14.77 23.02
N SER A 504 35.24 15.87 23.68
CA SER A 504 35.55 16.15 25.07
C SER A 504 34.26 16.48 25.81
N ILE A 505 33.82 15.58 26.70
CA ILE A 505 32.50 15.63 27.32
C ILE A 505 32.66 15.59 28.84
N GLY A 506 32.04 16.51 29.56
CA GLY A 506 32.15 16.51 31.01
C GLY A 506 31.47 17.69 31.70
N ARG A 507 31.82 17.90 32.96
CA ARG A 507 31.16 18.86 33.86
C ARG A 507 32.12 19.79 34.60
N ALA A 508 33.22 20.22 33.98
CA ALA A 508 34.27 21.00 34.65
C ALA A 508 33.76 22.34 35.16
N GLY A 509 34.17 22.70 36.38
CA GLY A 509 34.03 24.02 36.96
C GLY A 509 35.04 25.00 36.36
N ALA A 510 35.69 25.80 37.21
CA ALA A 510 36.53 26.92 36.78
C ALA A 510 37.78 26.53 35.94
N THR A 511 38.14 25.24 35.90
CA THR A 511 39.31 24.76 35.13
C THR A 511 39.05 24.68 33.64
N GLY A 512 37.79 24.52 33.21
CA GLY A 512 37.38 24.21 31.84
C GLY A 512 37.55 22.74 31.44
N MET A 513 36.98 22.34 30.29
CA MET A 513 37.15 20.98 29.73
C MET A 513 38.58 20.74 29.28
N ILE A 514 39.17 21.72 28.59
CA ILE A 514 40.55 21.70 28.13
C ILE A 514 41.29 22.77 28.92
N ASN A 515 42.22 22.34 29.79
CA ASN A 515 42.94 23.23 30.70
C ASN A 515 44.42 23.31 30.37
N TRP A 516 44.78 24.32 29.58
CA TRP A 516 46.12 24.69 29.11
C TRP A 516 46.67 25.91 29.86
N SER A 517 46.37 26.02 31.17
CA SER A 517 46.69 27.22 31.97
C SER A 517 48.03 27.20 32.71
N ARG A 518 48.79 26.11 32.65
CA ARG A 518 50.04 25.92 33.39
C ARG A 518 51.22 25.65 32.46
N GLY A 519 52.43 25.91 32.96
CA GLY A 519 53.67 25.73 32.22
C GLY A 519 53.80 26.65 31.00
N THR A 520 54.72 26.32 30.10
CA THR A 520 55.08 27.16 28.94
C THR A 520 55.19 26.37 27.64
N GLY A 521 54.87 27.00 26.52
CA GLY A 521 55.04 26.41 25.18
C GLY A 521 54.06 25.29 24.82
N ASN A 522 53.02 25.05 25.63
CA ASN A 522 52.07 23.95 25.45
C ASN A 522 51.05 24.27 24.36
N LYS A 523 50.82 23.33 23.42
CA LYS A 523 49.93 23.53 22.28
C LYS A 523 48.86 22.47 22.20
N PHE A 524 47.61 22.89 22.02
CA PHE A 524 46.49 22.05 21.61
C PHE A 524 46.10 22.45 20.19
N ILE A 525 46.21 21.56 19.21
CA ILE A 525 45.99 21.85 17.80
C ILE A 525 44.99 20.86 17.24
N MET A 526 43.90 21.37 16.66
CA MET A 526 43.01 20.62 15.77
C MET A 526 43.21 21.14 14.36
N ASP A 527 43.90 20.36 13.54
CA ASP A 527 44.23 20.75 12.16
C ASP A 527 43.30 20.03 11.20
N THR A 528 42.35 20.76 10.61
CA THR A 528 41.36 20.20 9.67
C THR A 528 40.66 18.95 10.23
N PRO A 529 40.10 19.00 11.46
CA PRO A 529 39.45 17.85 12.08
C PRO A 529 38.20 17.45 11.30
N GLU A 530 37.86 16.17 11.28
CA GLU A 530 36.60 15.72 10.67
C GLU A 530 35.40 16.22 11.49
N LYS A 531 35.41 15.97 12.80
CA LYS A 531 34.36 16.41 13.74
C LYS A 531 34.97 16.69 15.11
N TYR A 532 34.42 17.65 15.84
CA TYR A 532 34.72 17.77 17.26
C TYR A 532 33.58 18.40 18.06
N ASP A 533 33.48 18.01 19.33
CA ASP A 533 32.56 18.60 20.32
C ASP A 533 33.28 18.73 21.66
N ILE A 534 33.58 19.96 22.08
CA ILE A 534 34.10 20.27 23.41
C ILE A 534 32.92 20.78 24.21
N ARG A 535 32.26 19.89 24.96
CA ARG A 535 30.99 20.15 25.63
C ARG A 535 31.14 20.14 27.15
N ASN A 536 31.03 21.32 27.75
CA ASN A 536 30.92 21.49 29.19
C ASN A 536 29.44 21.56 29.63
N ASN A 537 28.98 20.51 30.31
CA ASN A 537 27.63 20.42 30.86
C ASN A 537 27.43 21.24 32.14
N GLU A 538 28.50 21.85 32.70
CA GLU A 538 28.38 22.96 33.64
C GLU A 538 28.37 24.32 32.92
N SER A 539 27.84 25.34 33.59
CA SER A 539 27.85 26.73 33.11
C SER A 539 29.24 27.37 33.25
N ASN A 540 30.26 26.72 32.69
CA ASN A 540 31.66 27.15 32.73
C ASN A 540 32.35 26.91 31.39
N VAL A 541 33.55 27.47 31.24
CA VAL A 541 34.26 27.51 29.94
C VAL A 541 34.60 26.12 29.41
N ALA A 542 34.60 25.97 28.08
CA ALA A 542 35.08 24.79 27.38
C ALA A 542 36.62 24.74 27.41
N VAL A 543 37.27 25.86 27.13
CA VAL A 543 38.73 25.95 26.99
C VAL A 543 39.28 27.05 27.89
N ASN A 544 40.34 26.73 28.63
CA ASN A 544 41.06 27.66 29.49
C ASN A 544 42.55 27.63 29.15
N VAL A 545 43.08 28.75 28.65
CA VAL A 545 44.49 28.91 28.27
C VAL A 545 45.11 30.03 29.10
N ALA A 546 46.32 29.81 29.61
CA ALA A 546 47.15 30.79 30.30
C ALA A 546 48.61 30.32 30.32
N GLY A 547 49.55 31.20 30.65
CA GLY A 547 50.98 30.90 30.64
C GLY A 547 51.65 31.24 29.30
N THR A 548 52.95 31.50 29.35
CA THR A 548 53.71 32.01 28.20
C THR A 548 53.81 30.97 27.08
N GLY A 549 53.37 31.34 25.87
CA GLY A 549 53.47 30.50 24.68
C GLY A 549 52.48 29.33 24.63
N ASN A 550 51.53 29.26 25.56
CA ASN A 550 50.48 28.24 25.53
C ASN A 550 49.36 28.65 24.55
N THR A 551 48.90 27.72 23.71
CA THR A 551 47.84 28.00 22.72
C THR A 551 46.85 26.85 22.58
N PHE A 552 45.61 27.20 22.21
CA PHE A 552 44.60 26.28 21.68
C PHE A 552 44.19 26.75 20.28
N GLU A 553 44.33 25.89 19.28
CA GLU A 553 44.22 26.24 17.87
C GLU A 553 43.25 25.29 17.13
N ILE A 554 42.37 25.86 16.32
CA ILE A 554 41.50 25.16 15.37
C ILE A 554 41.80 25.70 13.97
N ARG A 555 42.07 24.83 13.00
CA ARG A 555 42.40 25.21 11.62
C ARG A 555 41.47 24.54 10.63
N ASN A 556 41.14 25.27 9.55
CA ASN A 556 40.31 24.81 8.42
C ASN A 556 39.05 24.07 8.87
N SER A 557 38.21 24.75 9.64
CA SER A 557 37.01 24.15 10.25
C SER A 557 35.85 25.13 10.30
N GLU A 558 34.63 24.63 10.38
CA GLU A 558 33.54 25.40 10.98
C GLU A 558 33.68 25.47 12.50
N VAL A 559 33.21 26.55 13.13
CA VAL A 559 33.23 26.75 14.57
C VAL A 559 31.91 27.33 15.05
N SER A 560 31.19 26.57 15.87
CA SER A 560 29.99 27.02 16.59
C SER A 560 30.27 27.18 18.08
N LEU A 561 29.75 28.25 18.68
CA LEU A 561 29.99 28.65 20.06
C LEU A 561 28.69 28.78 20.86
N TRP A 562 28.68 28.26 22.10
CA TRP A 562 27.59 28.45 23.07
C TRP A 562 28.11 29.17 24.30
N LYS A 563 27.48 30.29 24.66
CA LYS A 563 27.79 31.05 25.88
C LYS A 563 27.54 30.20 27.11
N ASN A 564 28.21 30.53 28.21
CA ASN A 564 27.99 29.84 29.50
C ASN A 564 26.52 29.85 29.97
N THR A 565 25.74 30.85 29.56
CA THR A 565 24.31 31.01 29.88
C THR A 565 23.38 30.19 28.99
N THR A 566 23.86 29.71 27.84
CA THR A 566 23.05 29.03 26.84
C THR A 566 23.00 27.52 27.14
N ASN A 567 21.86 26.87 26.90
CA ASN A 567 21.76 25.42 27.08
C ASN A 567 22.62 24.71 26.01
N VAL A 568 23.47 23.77 26.41
CA VAL A 568 24.36 23.02 25.51
C VAL A 568 23.63 22.29 24.39
N SER A 569 22.37 21.89 24.57
CA SER A 569 21.56 21.20 23.56
C SER A 569 20.76 22.14 22.65
N SER A 570 20.78 23.45 22.92
CA SER A 570 20.09 24.46 22.10
C SER A 570 20.92 24.86 20.87
N VAL A 571 20.40 25.81 20.10
CA VAL A 571 21.15 26.39 18.96
C VAL A 571 22.39 27.13 19.46
N ALA A 572 23.46 27.16 18.65
CA ALA A 572 24.65 27.94 18.97
C ALA A 572 24.32 29.43 19.01
N ASP A 573 24.99 30.18 19.89
CA ASP A 573 24.90 31.64 19.92
C ASP A 573 25.59 32.27 18.71
N TYR A 574 26.70 31.66 18.28
CA TYR A 574 27.48 32.07 17.12
C TYR A 574 27.87 30.84 16.30
N SER A 575 27.90 30.96 14.98
CA SER A 575 28.39 29.92 14.08
C SER A 575 29.14 30.57 12.93
N HIS A 576 30.35 30.10 12.70
CA HIS A 576 31.25 30.64 11.70
C HIS A 576 31.77 29.53 10.82
N ASP A 577 31.63 29.71 9.51
CA ASP A 577 32.02 28.73 8.50
C ASP A 577 33.39 29.10 7.91
N ASN A 578 34.11 28.10 7.39
CA ASN A 578 35.38 28.31 6.67
C ASN A 578 36.46 29.06 7.48
N ILE A 579 36.58 28.75 8.78
CA ILE A 579 37.63 29.34 9.62
C ILE A 579 38.96 28.70 9.23
N THR A 580 39.85 29.51 8.65
CA THR A 580 41.22 29.08 8.31
C THR A 580 42.04 28.85 9.58
N ASN A 581 41.90 29.72 10.57
CA ASN A 581 42.57 29.59 11.86
C ASN A 581 41.78 30.30 12.97
N PHE A 582 41.69 29.67 14.14
CA PHE A 582 41.17 30.23 15.39
C PHE A 582 42.10 29.83 16.52
N SER A 583 42.73 30.81 17.17
CA SER A 583 43.74 30.61 18.20
C SER A 583 43.36 31.32 19.49
N ILE A 584 43.05 30.57 20.54
CA ILE A 584 42.85 31.09 21.89
C ILE A 584 44.23 31.21 22.56
N LEU A 585 44.62 32.43 22.88
CA LEU A 585 45.94 32.78 23.42
C LEU A 585 45.94 32.89 24.93
N ASN A 586 44.80 33.27 25.51
CA ASN A 586 44.55 33.26 26.94
C ASN A 586 43.04 33.16 27.22
N ARG A 587 42.65 33.15 28.51
CA ARG A 587 41.25 33.04 28.96
C ARG A 587 40.26 34.01 28.30
N THR A 588 40.69 35.20 27.90
CA THR A 588 39.81 36.25 27.37
C THR A 588 40.16 36.71 25.95
N THR A 589 41.25 36.20 25.37
CA THR A 589 41.79 36.69 24.11
C THR A 589 42.04 35.56 23.12
N ALA A 590 41.47 35.71 21.94
CA ALA A 590 41.68 34.87 20.78
C ALA A 590 41.95 35.73 19.52
N SER A 591 42.54 35.10 18.51
CA SER A 591 42.68 35.61 17.14
C SER A 591 42.06 34.62 16.16
N SER A 592 41.52 35.10 15.04
CA SER A 592 40.95 34.24 14.00
C SER A 592 41.06 34.83 12.61
N LEU A 593 40.95 33.98 11.60
CA LEU A 593 40.77 34.34 10.19
C LEU A 593 39.61 33.51 9.61
N PRO A 594 38.48 34.15 9.21
CA PRO A 594 38.14 35.58 9.37
C PRO A 594 38.09 36.07 10.82
N THR A 595 38.16 37.39 11.05
CA THR A 595 38.28 38.00 12.40
C THR A 595 37.01 37.99 13.25
N ASP A 596 35.86 37.66 12.64
CA ASP A 596 34.55 37.77 13.29
C ASP A 596 34.41 36.79 14.47
N LEU A 597 34.87 35.55 14.30
CA LEU A 597 34.88 34.55 15.37
C LEU A 597 35.67 35.01 16.60
N ALA A 598 36.86 35.59 16.41
CA ALA A 598 37.65 36.16 17.50
C ALA A 598 36.96 37.38 18.13
N THR A 599 36.25 38.17 17.35
CA THR A 599 35.47 39.31 17.85
C THR A 599 34.35 38.84 18.77
N ASP A 600 33.60 37.82 18.37
CA ASP A 600 32.57 37.19 19.20
C ASP A 600 33.17 36.56 20.47
N PHE A 601 34.31 35.87 20.34
CA PHE A 601 34.99 35.26 21.48
C PHE A 601 35.45 36.30 22.52
N ASN A 602 36.16 37.34 22.06
CA ASN A 602 36.77 38.37 22.89
C ASN A 602 35.73 39.25 23.58
N SER A 603 34.66 39.63 22.85
CA SER A 603 33.59 40.48 23.38
C SER A 603 32.81 39.79 24.51
N ASN A 604 32.76 38.46 24.51
CA ASN A 604 32.15 37.66 25.58
C ASN A 604 33.17 37.22 26.66
N GLN A 605 34.40 37.78 26.65
CA GLN A 605 35.47 37.47 27.59
C GLN A 605 35.81 35.96 27.66
N GLY A 606 35.68 35.25 26.55
CA GLY A 606 35.93 33.81 26.46
C GLY A 606 34.93 32.91 27.21
N ASN A 607 33.78 33.43 27.64
CA ASN A 607 32.78 32.69 28.42
C ASN A 607 31.89 31.78 27.54
N PHE A 608 32.51 30.79 26.90
CA PHE A 608 31.83 29.77 26.09
C PHE A 608 31.99 28.39 26.68
N ARG A 609 30.88 27.68 26.88
CA ARG A 609 30.82 26.34 27.48
C ARG A 609 30.86 25.21 26.46
N ARG A 610 30.59 25.51 25.19
CA ARG A 610 30.63 24.53 24.11
C ARG A 610 31.28 25.12 22.86
N ILE A 611 32.14 24.32 22.24
CA ILE A 611 32.75 24.60 20.93
C ILE A 611 32.54 23.35 20.07
N LEU A 612 31.83 23.49 18.96
CA LEU A 612 31.48 22.39 18.04
C LEU A 612 31.98 22.69 16.63
N GLY A 613 32.41 21.67 15.90
CA GLY A 613 32.60 21.72 14.46
C GLY A 613 32.31 20.37 13.81
N LEU A 614 31.49 20.36 12.76
CA LEU A 614 31.09 19.19 11.98
C LEU A 614 31.47 19.41 10.50
N ASN A 615 32.72 19.09 10.16
CA ASN A 615 33.30 19.32 8.82
C ASN A 615 32.99 18.17 7.84
N THR A 616 31.77 17.61 7.90
CA THR A 616 31.33 16.53 7.03
C THR A 616 30.04 16.89 6.32
N ASP A 617 29.85 16.33 5.13
CA ASP A 617 28.65 16.56 4.35
C ASP A 617 27.38 16.24 5.17
N PRO A 618 26.34 17.10 5.08
CA PRO A 618 25.08 16.81 5.73
C PRO A 618 24.42 15.58 5.10
N SER A 619 23.47 14.99 5.82
CA SER A 619 22.60 13.91 5.34
C SER A 619 21.13 14.28 5.55
N ILE A 620 20.23 13.65 4.81
CA ILE A 620 18.79 13.88 4.92
C ILE A 620 18.14 12.61 5.46
N GLU A 621 17.48 12.71 6.61
CA GLU A 621 16.56 11.68 7.07
C GLU A 621 15.20 11.90 6.39
N MET A 622 14.64 10.83 5.81
CA MET A 622 13.41 10.87 5.03
C MET A 622 12.31 10.04 5.68
N LYS A 623 11.06 10.45 5.47
CA LYS A 623 9.86 9.66 5.79
C LYS A 623 9.17 9.17 4.52
N PRO A 624 8.41 8.06 4.57
CA PRO A 624 7.67 7.55 3.42
C PRO A 624 6.63 8.57 2.93
N LEU A 625 6.69 8.91 1.64
CA LEU A 625 5.74 9.79 0.96
C LEU A 625 4.61 8.99 0.34
N THR A 626 3.44 9.61 0.28
CA THR A 626 2.24 9.07 -0.38
C THR A 626 1.77 10.03 -1.47
N ASP A 627 1.00 9.53 -2.42
CA ASP A 627 0.32 10.34 -3.44
C ASP A 627 -0.83 11.19 -2.86
N ALA A 628 -1.12 11.07 -1.56
CA ALA A 628 -1.97 11.97 -0.79
C ALA A 628 -1.22 13.15 -0.12
N ASP A 629 0.10 13.24 -0.28
CA ASP A 629 0.93 14.33 0.25
C ASP A 629 1.11 15.47 -0.75
N LYS A 630 0.76 16.68 -0.32
CA LYS A 630 1.04 17.93 -1.02
C LYS A 630 1.88 18.88 -0.16
N THR A 631 1.67 18.83 1.15
CA THR A 631 2.39 19.61 2.15
C THR A 631 3.50 18.73 2.72
N ILE A 632 4.70 18.86 2.15
CA ILE A 632 5.90 18.13 2.57
C ILE A 632 6.46 18.76 3.86
N THR A 633 5.73 18.58 4.96
CA THR A 633 6.12 19.03 6.29
C THR A 633 6.69 17.87 7.09
N ASN A 634 7.85 18.07 7.70
CA ASN A 634 8.52 17.08 8.53
C ASN A 634 8.98 15.79 7.80
N TYR A 635 9.18 15.85 6.49
CA TYR A 635 9.67 14.72 5.68
C TYR A 635 11.18 14.69 5.54
N PHE A 636 11.78 15.81 5.16
CA PHE A 636 13.21 15.92 4.90
C PHE A 636 13.90 16.63 6.07
N ARG A 637 14.50 15.86 6.98
CA ARG A 637 15.23 16.40 8.12
C ARG A 637 16.72 16.39 7.85
N VAL A 638 17.37 17.54 7.92
CA VAL A 638 18.82 17.63 7.67
C VAL A 638 19.59 17.29 8.95
N LYS A 639 20.38 16.23 8.89
CA LYS A 639 21.33 15.80 9.92
C LYS A 639 22.73 16.26 9.54
N LEU A 640 23.34 17.07 10.40
CA LEU A 640 24.68 17.64 10.20
C LEU A 640 25.80 16.67 10.57
N GLY A 641 25.51 15.73 11.46
CA GLY A 641 26.46 14.74 11.94
C GLY A 641 25.99 14.10 13.23
N GLU A 642 26.89 13.42 13.91
CA GLU A 642 26.66 12.79 15.21
C GLU A 642 27.77 13.16 16.18
N VAL A 643 27.40 13.29 17.46
CA VAL A 643 28.32 13.53 18.57
C VAL A 643 28.01 12.54 19.70
N PRO A 644 28.97 12.17 20.56
CA PRO A 644 28.66 11.28 21.67
C PRO A 644 27.70 11.95 22.67
N ASP A 645 26.91 11.15 23.37
CA ASP A 645 26.04 11.57 24.47
C ASP A 645 26.83 11.96 25.73
N ASP A 646 26.15 12.34 26.81
CA ASP A 646 26.80 12.76 28.06
C ASP A 646 27.29 11.62 28.95
N SER A 647 27.06 10.36 28.56
CA SER A 647 27.25 9.19 29.43
C SER A 647 28.70 8.67 29.43
N GLY A 648 29.43 8.92 28.35
CA GLY A 648 30.72 8.29 28.07
C GLY A 648 30.56 6.79 27.80
N ILE A 649 31.57 5.99 28.18
CA ILE A 649 31.56 4.53 27.98
C ILE A 649 30.54 3.87 28.91
N ALA A 650 29.55 3.20 28.33
CA ALA A 650 28.54 2.37 29.01
C ALA A 650 29.14 1.05 29.55
N GLU A 651 28.38 0.31 30.37
CA GLU A 651 28.93 -0.82 31.14
C GLU A 651 29.40 -1.98 30.26
N ASP A 652 28.68 -2.18 29.17
CA ASP A 652 29.01 -3.09 28.08
C ASP A 652 30.14 -2.60 27.16
N GLY A 653 30.71 -1.42 27.43
CA GLY A 653 31.76 -0.80 26.63
C GLY A 653 31.25 -0.03 25.41
N SER A 654 29.94 0.10 25.21
CA SER A 654 29.37 0.91 24.13
C SER A 654 29.48 2.42 24.40
N ILE A 655 29.42 3.23 23.35
CA ILE A 655 29.35 4.69 23.42
C ILE A 655 28.17 5.11 22.56
N ASN A 656 27.23 5.84 23.14
CA ASN A 656 26.05 6.30 22.42
C ASN A 656 26.37 7.60 21.70
N PHE A 657 25.96 7.68 20.43
CA PHE A 657 26.02 8.90 19.64
C PHE A 657 24.60 9.43 19.43
N ILE A 658 24.48 10.76 19.46
CA ILE A 658 23.24 11.49 19.24
C ILE A 658 23.34 12.32 17.96
N PRO A 659 22.27 12.40 17.16
CA PRO A 659 22.26 13.20 15.95
C PRO A 659 22.24 14.69 16.27
N VAL A 660 23.01 15.47 15.50
CA VAL A 660 22.93 16.93 15.48
C VAL A 660 22.17 17.33 14.21
N TYR A 661 20.96 17.82 14.39
CA TYR A 661 20.12 18.29 13.28
C TYR A 661 20.38 19.77 12.99
N ALA A 662 20.24 20.13 11.72
CA ALA A 662 20.21 21.53 11.31
C ALA A 662 19.12 22.28 12.06
N LYS A 663 19.33 23.56 12.27
CA LYS A 663 18.35 24.47 12.85
C LYS A 663 17.87 25.45 11.81
N LYS A 664 17.12 26.46 12.25
CA LYS A 664 16.51 27.43 11.35
C LYS A 664 17.59 28.08 10.47
N ASP A 665 17.39 28.05 9.16
CA ASP A 665 18.22 28.67 8.12
C ASP A 665 19.68 28.16 8.06
N GLN A 666 20.02 27.07 8.76
CA GLN A 666 21.39 26.52 8.78
C GLN A 666 21.72 25.63 7.58
N ALA A 667 20.72 25.06 6.93
CA ALA A 667 20.89 24.24 5.74
C ALA A 667 19.80 24.53 4.72
N THR A 668 20.13 24.30 3.45
CA THR A 668 19.19 24.36 2.33
C THR A 668 19.02 22.96 1.77
N VAL A 669 17.79 22.50 1.59
CA VAL A 669 17.49 21.27 0.86
C VAL A 669 17.03 21.65 -0.54
N THR A 670 17.70 21.12 -1.57
CA THR A 670 17.21 21.15 -2.94
C THR A 670 16.33 19.93 -3.17
N ILE A 671 15.06 20.15 -3.46
CA ILE A 671 14.05 19.13 -3.75
C ILE A 671 13.77 19.17 -5.25
N ASN A 672 13.87 18.04 -5.94
CA ASN A 672 13.48 17.90 -7.33
C ASN A 672 12.02 17.47 -7.42
N TYR A 673 11.17 18.34 -7.95
CA TYR A 673 9.77 18.08 -8.21
C TYR A 673 9.54 18.01 -9.72
N GLN A 674 9.27 16.83 -10.28
CA GLN A 674 8.99 16.62 -11.71
C GLN A 674 10.03 17.25 -12.67
N GLY A 675 11.30 17.36 -12.25
CA GLY A 675 12.38 17.97 -13.02
C GLY A 675 12.71 19.42 -12.65
N GLU A 676 11.87 20.08 -11.84
CA GLU A 676 12.12 21.42 -11.33
C GLU A 676 12.81 21.38 -9.96
N LEU A 677 13.90 22.14 -9.81
CA LEU A 677 14.68 22.20 -8.58
C LEU A 677 14.19 23.32 -7.66
N GLN A 678 13.84 22.97 -6.43
CA GLN A 678 13.31 23.88 -5.41
C GLN A 678 14.23 23.93 -4.20
N ASN A 679 14.72 25.11 -3.83
CA ASN A 679 15.63 25.29 -2.69
C ASN A 679 14.85 25.76 -1.46
N VAL A 680 14.93 24.99 -0.38
CA VAL A 680 14.13 25.18 0.83
C VAL A 680 15.03 25.23 2.05
N LEU A 681 14.94 26.31 2.83
CA LEU A 681 15.69 26.46 4.07
C LEU A 681 15.10 25.59 5.19
N THR A 682 15.96 25.07 6.07
CA THR A 682 15.52 24.30 7.23
C THR A 682 14.81 25.17 8.27
N ASN A 683 13.78 24.63 8.92
CA ASN A 683 13.10 25.25 10.05
C ASN A 683 13.86 25.00 11.38
N SER A 684 13.30 25.44 12.51
CA SER A 684 13.91 25.29 13.85
C SER A 684 14.13 23.84 14.30
N GLU A 685 13.42 22.89 13.72
CA GLU A 685 13.54 21.45 14.00
C GLU A 685 14.46 20.72 13.02
N GLY A 686 14.93 21.42 11.98
CA GLY A 686 15.82 20.89 10.94
C GLY A 686 15.11 20.34 9.71
N TYR A 687 13.80 20.58 9.57
CA TYR A 687 13.05 20.12 8.39
C TYR A 687 12.99 21.17 7.31
N ALA A 688 13.13 20.74 6.05
CA ALA A 688 12.81 21.53 4.89
C ALA A 688 11.33 21.33 4.53
N ASN A 689 10.50 22.32 4.90
CA ASN A 689 9.07 22.27 4.66
C ASN A 689 8.72 22.92 3.31
N TYR A 690 8.07 22.17 2.42
CA TYR A 690 7.71 22.63 1.09
C TYR A 690 6.28 22.21 0.73
N VAL A 691 5.55 23.05 0.00
CA VAL A 691 4.23 22.70 -0.56
C VAL A 691 4.41 22.54 -2.06
N ILE A 692 4.20 21.32 -2.55
CA ILE A 692 4.33 21.03 -3.98
C ILE A 692 3.09 21.54 -4.75
N PRO A 693 3.22 21.93 -6.03
CA PRO A 693 2.10 22.46 -6.81
C PRO A 693 0.98 21.44 -7.07
N GLU A 694 1.33 20.20 -7.42
CA GLU A 694 0.41 19.09 -7.68
C GLU A 694 0.86 17.84 -6.90
N PHE A 695 -0.05 16.90 -6.67
CA PHE A 695 0.29 15.64 -5.99
C PHE A 695 1.32 14.84 -6.80
N TYR A 696 2.22 14.17 -6.09
CA TYR A 696 3.12 13.19 -6.71
C TYR A 696 2.35 12.00 -7.25
N LYS A 697 2.88 11.38 -8.30
CA LYS A 697 2.31 10.12 -8.81
C LYS A 697 2.81 8.96 -7.96
N ALA A 698 1.94 7.99 -7.69
CA ALA A 698 2.34 6.72 -7.12
C ALA A 698 3.50 6.08 -7.93
N GLY A 699 4.48 5.53 -7.22
CA GLY A 699 5.69 4.95 -7.81
C GLY A 699 6.78 5.95 -8.22
N GLU A 700 6.51 7.26 -8.19
CA GLU A 700 7.51 8.29 -8.49
C GLU A 700 8.61 8.32 -7.42
N LYS A 701 9.85 8.64 -7.81
CA LYS A 701 10.96 8.86 -6.89
C LYS A 701 11.37 10.32 -6.93
N ILE A 702 11.60 10.89 -5.74
CA ILE A 702 11.97 12.30 -5.58
C ILE A 702 13.45 12.36 -5.25
N THR A 703 14.19 13.27 -5.89
CA THR A 703 15.60 13.46 -5.58
C THR A 703 15.79 14.67 -4.69
N VAL A 704 16.60 14.50 -3.64
CA VAL A 704 16.90 15.55 -2.67
C VAL A 704 18.40 15.62 -2.38
N LYS A 705 18.88 16.81 -2.06
CA LYS A 705 20.24 17.05 -1.56
C LYS A 705 20.24 18.19 -0.56
N ALA A 706 21.11 18.13 0.44
CA ALA A 706 21.26 19.18 1.44
C ALA A 706 22.59 19.90 1.25
N LYS A 707 22.58 21.21 1.45
CA LYS A 707 23.77 22.06 1.44
C LYS A 707 23.84 22.87 2.73
N ARG A 708 25.02 22.91 3.34
CA ARG A 708 25.34 23.73 4.51
C ARG A 708 26.76 24.24 4.38
N SER A 709 26.97 25.55 4.52
CA SER A 709 28.30 26.12 4.76
C SER A 709 29.38 25.77 3.70
N GLY A 710 28.95 25.49 2.46
CA GLY A 710 29.83 25.04 1.37
C GLY A 710 29.97 23.52 1.23
N LEU A 711 29.54 22.74 2.23
CA LEU A 711 29.40 21.29 2.21
C LEU A 711 28.08 20.89 1.56
N GLU A 712 28.08 19.79 0.80
CA GLU A 712 26.93 19.37 0.02
C GLU A 712 26.80 17.85 0.07
N SER A 713 25.61 17.36 0.46
CA SER A 713 25.33 15.93 0.48
C SER A 713 25.37 15.37 -0.95
N SER A 714 25.69 14.08 -1.06
CA SER A 714 25.38 13.35 -2.29
C SER A 714 23.88 13.44 -2.63
N LEU A 715 23.54 13.33 -3.90
CA LEU A 715 22.15 13.22 -4.34
C LEU A 715 21.52 11.95 -3.74
N GLN A 716 20.37 12.09 -3.09
CA GLN A 716 19.61 10.99 -2.50
C GLN A 716 18.26 10.87 -3.22
N GLU A 717 17.77 9.64 -3.39
CA GLU A 717 16.43 9.36 -3.91
C GLU A 717 15.53 8.90 -2.75
N THR A 718 14.27 9.33 -2.75
CA THR A 718 13.27 8.75 -1.86
C THR A 718 12.96 7.31 -2.25
N GLU A 719 12.37 6.57 -1.32
CA GLU A 719 11.56 5.41 -1.70
C GLU A 719 10.43 5.84 -2.65
N PRO A 720 9.90 4.91 -3.47
CA PRO A 720 8.77 5.21 -4.34
C PRO A 720 7.59 5.77 -3.55
N VAL A 721 6.96 6.81 -4.09
CA VAL A 721 5.74 7.39 -3.53
C VAL A 721 4.68 6.29 -3.42
N ILE A 722 4.15 6.11 -2.22
CA ILE A 722 3.18 5.06 -1.91
C ILE A 722 1.80 5.46 -2.46
N ASP A 723 1.17 4.52 -3.14
CA ASP A 723 -0.20 4.64 -3.60
C ASP A 723 -1.18 4.43 -2.43
N ILE A 724 -1.82 5.51 -1.97
CA ILE A 724 -2.80 5.49 -0.87
C ILE A 724 -4.14 6.09 -1.27
N THR A 725 -4.23 6.73 -2.44
CA THR A 725 -5.46 7.38 -2.89
C THR A 725 -6.37 6.37 -3.59
N PRO A 726 -7.67 6.33 -3.27
CA PRO A 726 -8.61 5.52 -4.05
C PRO A 726 -8.86 6.16 -5.43
N PRO A 727 -9.31 5.37 -6.42
CA PRO A 727 -9.71 5.89 -7.73
C PRO A 727 -10.76 7.00 -7.63
N GLU A 728 -10.84 7.91 -8.61
CA GLU A 728 -11.96 8.86 -8.67
C GLU A 728 -13.30 8.08 -8.82
N PRO A 729 -14.37 8.43 -8.08
CA PRO A 729 -15.61 7.66 -8.10
C PRO A 729 -16.22 7.49 -9.50
N ALA A 730 -16.75 6.29 -9.74
CA ALA A 730 -17.41 5.97 -10.99
C ALA A 730 -18.66 6.84 -11.23
N LYS A 731 -18.89 7.22 -12.49
CA LYS A 731 -20.09 7.94 -12.94
C LYS A 731 -20.83 7.16 -14.01
N LEU A 732 -22.15 7.14 -13.92
CA LEU A 732 -23.00 6.54 -14.94
C LEU A 732 -23.02 7.39 -16.21
N THR A 733 -22.86 6.77 -17.38
CA THR A 733 -22.98 7.46 -18.67
C THR A 733 -24.37 8.04 -18.88
N GLU A 734 -25.41 7.33 -18.43
CA GLU A 734 -26.80 7.79 -18.52
C GLU A 734 -27.19 8.76 -17.38
N GLY A 735 -26.32 8.91 -16.36
CA GLY A 735 -26.54 9.80 -15.22
C GLY A 735 -27.66 9.37 -14.25
N ARG A 736 -28.29 8.21 -14.47
CA ARG A 736 -29.41 7.71 -13.64
C ARG A 736 -29.59 6.20 -13.79
N VAL A 737 -30.46 5.64 -12.95
CA VAL A 737 -30.91 4.25 -12.99
C VAL A 737 -32.44 4.23 -13.00
N THR A 738 -33.05 3.37 -13.80
CA THR A 738 -34.51 3.23 -13.96
C THR A 738 -34.99 1.83 -13.59
N THR A 739 -36.30 1.66 -13.41
CA THR A 739 -36.93 0.34 -13.14
C THR A 739 -36.77 -0.68 -14.28
N HIS A 740 -36.33 -0.26 -15.47
CA HIS A 740 -36.02 -1.15 -16.60
C HIS A 740 -34.51 -1.27 -16.89
N THR A 741 -33.64 -0.66 -16.09
CA THR A 741 -32.18 -0.77 -16.27
C THR A 741 -31.74 -2.20 -15.99
N LYS A 742 -30.98 -2.81 -16.92
CA LYS A 742 -30.34 -4.13 -16.73
C LYS A 742 -28.84 -4.05 -16.48
N GLN A 743 -28.19 -3.00 -16.98
CA GLN A 743 -26.74 -2.83 -16.90
C GLN A 743 -26.40 -1.40 -16.48
N LEU A 744 -25.52 -1.27 -15.50
CA LEU A 744 -24.88 0.00 -15.17
C LEU A 744 -23.67 0.17 -16.07
N LYS A 745 -23.49 1.36 -16.66
CA LYS A 745 -22.41 1.66 -17.61
C LYS A 745 -21.80 3.02 -17.30
N GLY A 746 -20.49 3.12 -17.46
CA GLY A 746 -19.77 4.38 -17.31
C GLY A 746 -18.46 4.41 -18.09
N THR A 747 -17.83 5.59 -18.12
CA THR A 747 -16.57 5.84 -18.82
C THR A 747 -15.64 6.69 -17.95
N LYS A 748 -14.36 6.77 -18.35
CA LYS A 748 -13.31 7.55 -17.66
C LYS A 748 -13.02 7.11 -16.22
N ALA A 749 -13.28 5.84 -15.90
CA ALA A 749 -12.85 5.24 -14.64
C ALA A 749 -11.40 4.76 -14.75
N GLU A 750 -10.74 4.56 -13.62
CA GLU A 750 -9.37 4.06 -13.58
C GLU A 750 -9.27 2.64 -14.18
N PRO A 751 -8.40 2.42 -15.19
CA PRO A 751 -8.22 1.11 -15.80
C PRO A 751 -7.93 0.00 -14.78
N ASN A 752 -8.54 -1.17 -14.99
CA ASN A 752 -8.38 -2.36 -14.15
C ASN A 752 -8.87 -2.25 -12.69
N ALA A 753 -9.45 -1.11 -12.27
CA ALA A 753 -10.08 -0.98 -10.96
C ALA A 753 -11.25 -1.98 -10.82
N LYS A 754 -11.44 -2.48 -9.60
CA LYS A 754 -12.57 -3.37 -9.24
C LYS A 754 -13.80 -2.52 -8.98
N ILE A 755 -14.94 -3.00 -9.45
CA ILE A 755 -16.23 -2.32 -9.35
C ILE A 755 -17.08 -3.08 -8.37
N TYR A 756 -17.48 -2.39 -7.31
CA TYR A 756 -18.46 -2.88 -6.38
C TYR A 756 -19.72 -2.03 -6.44
N VAL A 757 -20.87 -2.70 -6.40
CA VAL A 757 -22.17 -2.05 -6.41
C VAL A 757 -22.88 -2.35 -5.10
N ASP A 758 -23.39 -1.31 -4.45
CA ASP A 758 -24.28 -1.43 -3.30
C ASP A 758 -25.70 -1.05 -3.73
N ILE A 759 -26.68 -1.87 -3.36
CA ILE A 759 -28.10 -1.61 -3.59
C ILE A 759 -28.77 -1.49 -2.22
N ASN A 760 -29.32 -0.33 -1.90
CA ASN A 760 -29.84 0.02 -0.57
C ASN A 760 -28.83 -0.24 0.55
N GLY A 761 -27.54 0.05 0.29
CA GLY A 761 -26.44 -0.19 1.24
C GLY A 761 -26.02 -1.66 1.37
N VAL A 762 -26.55 -2.58 0.57
CA VAL A 762 -26.15 -3.99 0.55
C VAL A 762 -25.19 -4.25 -0.61
N ARG A 763 -23.96 -4.66 -0.29
CA ARG A 763 -22.91 -5.03 -1.25
C ARG A 763 -23.32 -6.24 -2.09
N GLN A 764 -23.30 -6.07 -3.40
CA GLN A 764 -23.56 -7.16 -4.34
C GLN A 764 -22.34 -8.10 -4.45
N ALA A 765 -22.59 -9.39 -4.66
CA ALA A 765 -21.55 -10.42 -4.67
C ALA A 765 -20.69 -10.40 -5.95
N THR A 766 -21.29 -10.05 -7.09
CA THR A 766 -20.56 -9.89 -8.35
C THR A 766 -19.68 -8.66 -8.26
N VAL A 767 -18.40 -8.80 -8.61
CA VAL A 767 -17.43 -7.71 -8.68
C VAL A 767 -17.08 -7.48 -10.14
N GLY A 768 -17.35 -6.28 -10.64
CA GLY A 768 -17.01 -5.88 -12.00
C GLY A 768 -15.55 -5.44 -12.11
N ARG A 769 -15.09 -5.18 -13.33
CA ARG A 769 -13.78 -4.57 -13.59
C ARG A 769 -13.89 -3.48 -14.64
N VAL A 770 -13.15 -2.40 -14.43
CA VAL A 770 -12.97 -1.35 -15.42
C VAL A 770 -12.02 -1.86 -16.50
N LYS A 771 -12.38 -1.63 -17.76
CA LYS A 771 -11.55 -2.00 -18.92
C LYS A 771 -10.35 -1.08 -19.04
N GLU A 772 -9.39 -1.47 -19.89
CA GLU A 772 -8.16 -0.71 -20.12
C GLU A 772 -8.40 0.71 -20.65
N ASP A 773 -9.50 0.92 -21.39
CA ASP A 773 -9.91 2.22 -21.93
C ASP A 773 -10.74 3.08 -20.96
N GLY A 774 -10.87 2.63 -19.70
CA GLY A 774 -11.65 3.30 -18.67
C GLY A 774 -13.17 3.15 -18.80
N GLN A 775 -13.65 2.34 -19.75
CA GLN A 775 -15.06 1.98 -19.84
C GLN A 775 -15.39 0.86 -18.85
N TRP A 776 -16.59 0.89 -18.29
CA TRP A 776 -17.03 -0.15 -17.38
C TRP A 776 -18.51 -0.47 -17.53
N MET A 777 -18.83 -1.70 -17.14
CA MET A 777 -20.17 -2.25 -17.20
C MET A 777 -20.39 -3.19 -16.01
N TYR A 778 -21.59 -3.17 -15.46
CA TYR A 778 -22.01 -4.06 -14.40
C TYR A 778 -23.42 -4.57 -14.68
N ASP A 779 -23.58 -5.89 -14.78
CA ASP A 779 -24.88 -6.53 -14.97
C ASP A 779 -25.62 -6.56 -13.63
N LEU A 780 -26.77 -5.91 -13.57
CA LEU A 780 -27.62 -5.98 -12.38
C LEU A 780 -28.12 -7.41 -12.20
N PRO A 781 -28.28 -7.90 -10.96
CA PRO A 781 -28.77 -9.26 -10.70
C PRO A 781 -30.29 -9.38 -10.85
N ARG A 782 -31.01 -8.26 -10.88
CA ARG A 782 -32.46 -8.15 -11.06
C ARG A 782 -32.83 -6.73 -11.52
N TYR A 783 -34.06 -6.57 -12.00
CA TYR A 783 -34.66 -5.24 -12.08
C TYR A 783 -34.79 -4.63 -10.69
N LEU A 784 -34.54 -3.33 -10.61
CA LEU A 784 -34.64 -2.56 -9.37
C LEU A 784 -36.02 -1.93 -9.26
N ASN A 785 -36.49 -1.80 -8.02
CA ASN A 785 -37.74 -1.13 -7.71
C ASN A 785 -37.51 0.39 -7.58
N ALA A 786 -38.55 1.17 -7.87
CA ALA A 786 -38.50 2.61 -7.68
C ALA A 786 -38.14 2.97 -6.24
N GLY A 787 -37.25 3.95 -6.07
CA GLY A 787 -36.77 4.40 -4.76
C GLY A 787 -35.61 3.61 -4.17
N GLU A 788 -35.21 2.47 -4.76
CA GLU A 788 -33.94 1.83 -4.36
C GLU A 788 -32.75 2.76 -4.69
N VAL A 789 -31.67 2.67 -3.92
CA VAL A 789 -30.46 3.51 -4.09
C VAL A 789 -29.30 2.65 -4.54
N VAL A 790 -28.62 3.09 -5.60
CA VAL A 790 -27.42 2.45 -6.16
C VAL A 790 -26.19 3.32 -5.90
N GLU A 791 -25.15 2.72 -5.32
CA GLU A 791 -23.83 3.34 -5.10
C GLU A 791 -22.77 2.47 -5.78
N ILE A 792 -21.86 3.08 -6.55
CA ILE A 792 -20.80 2.37 -7.30
C ILE A 792 -19.44 2.75 -6.73
N PHE A 793 -18.79 1.81 -6.06
CA PHE A 793 -17.45 1.96 -5.49
C PHE A 793 -16.41 1.41 -6.45
N LEU A 794 -15.31 2.15 -6.60
CA LEU A 794 -14.10 1.67 -7.23
C LEU A 794 -13.03 1.37 -6.17
N GLU A 795 -12.29 0.30 -6.40
CA GLU A 795 -11.08 -0.07 -5.66
C GLU A 795 -9.96 -0.29 -6.66
N ASP A 796 -8.81 0.32 -6.45
CA ASP A 796 -7.62 0.09 -7.28
C ASP A 796 -7.01 -1.31 -7.02
N ASN A 797 -5.74 -1.49 -7.42
CA ASN A 797 -5.00 -2.73 -7.16
C ASN A 797 -3.71 -2.48 -6.36
N ALA A 798 -3.61 -1.36 -5.63
CA ALA A 798 -2.50 -1.09 -4.74
C ALA A 798 -2.50 -2.11 -3.60
N GLY A 799 -1.34 -2.71 -3.31
CA GLY A 799 -1.25 -3.66 -2.21
C GLY A 799 -1.53 -2.99 -0.86
N LYS A 800 -1.68 -3.82 0.18
CA LYS A 800 -1.75 -3.31 1.54
C LYS A 800 -0.46 -2.58 1.90
N ILE A 801 -0.62 -1.38 2.47
CA ILE A 801 0.49 -0.57 2.95
C ILE A 801 0.98 -1.13 4.28
N THR A 802 2.28 -1.41 4.38
CA THR A 802 2.90 -2.00 5.58
C THR A 802 3.74 -0.99 6.37
N GLU A 803 4.01 0.15 5.76
CA GLU A 803 4.76 1.26 6.29
C GLU A 803 4.01 1.94 7.43
N THR A 804 4.73 2.28 8.50
CA THR A 804 4.17 3.05 9.61
C THR A 804 4.00 4.51 9.20
N LEU A 805 2.76 4.91 8.90
CA LEU A 805 2.40 6.29 8.53
C LEU A 805 1.80 7.07 9.73
N ASN A 806 1.94 8.39 9.70
CA ASN A 806 1.23 9.32 10.58
C ASN A 806 0.57 10.42 9.73
N PRO A 807 -0.77 10.61 9.78
CA PRO A 807 -1.75 9.73 10.41
C PRO A 807 -1.68 8.29 9.86
N ALA A 808 -2.12 7.31 10.66
CA ALA A 808 -2.10 5.89 10.28
C ALA A 808 -2.84 5.64 8.96
N VAL A 809 -2.48 4.57 8.25
CA VAL A 809 -3.09 4.15 6.97
C VAL A 809 -4.62 4.20 7.07
N PRO A 810 -5.33 4.82 6.10
CA PRO A 810 -6.77 4.98 6.17
C PRO A 810 -7.48 3.63 5.99
N SER A 811 -8.70 3.51 6.52
CA SER A 811 -9.52 2.29 6.41
C SER A 811 -9.96 1.96 4.98
N THR A 812 -9.67 2.83 4.02
CA THR A 812 -9.88 2.61 2.59
C THR A 812 -8.84 1.69 1.98
N ASN A 813 -7.66 1.54 2.58
CA ASN A 813 -6.63 0.61 2.11
C ASN A 813 -6.88 -0.79 2.70
N SER A 814 -6.78 -1.81 1.84
CA SER A 814 -6.91 -3.21 2.22
C SER A 814 -5.88 -4.09 1.49
N GLU A 815 -5.93 -5.41 1.69
CA GLU A 815 -5.12 -6.35 0.89
C GLU A 815 -5.42 -6.26 -0.62
N ASN A 816 -6.56 -5.67 -0.99
CA ASN A 816 -7.04 -5.63 -2.36
C ASN A 816 -6.77 -4.31 -3.10
N GLY A 817 -6.52 -3.21 -2.40
CA GLY A 817 -6.54 -1.87 -3.00
C GLY A 817 -6.95 -0.77 -2.03
N ASN A 818 -6.96 0.46 -2.54
CA ASN A 818 -7.64 1.59 -1.94
C ASN A 818 -9.05 1.72 -2.53
N ILE A 819 -10.08 1.49 -1.72
CA ILE A 819 -11.49 1.62 -2.11
C ILE A 819 -12.03 3.02 -1.82
N ASN A 820 -12.95 3.52 -2.64
CA ASN A 820 -13.69 4.73 -2.31
C ASN A 820 -14.34 4.63 -0.91
N PRO A 821 -14.27 5.70 -0.09
CA PRO A 821 -14.93 5.70 1.21
C PRO A 821 -16.46 5.83 1.05
N SER A 822 -17.23 5.33 2.03
CA SER A 822 -18.69 5.50 2.04
C SER A 822 -19.16 6.94 2.32
N LYS A 823 -18.26 7.78 2.85
CA LYS A 823 -18.45 9.22 3.06
C LYS A 823 -17.17 9.93 2.68
N THR A 824 -17.29 11.08 2.02
CA THR A 824 -16.13 11.90 1.67
C THR A 824 -15.32 12.22 2.92
N MET A 825 -14.01 11.99 2.86
CA MET A 825 -13.10 12.19 3.97
C MET A 825 -11.80 12.81 3.50
N LYS A 826 -11.08 13.47 4.41
CA LYS A 826 -9.73 13.96 4.15
C LYS A 826 -8.71 13.00 4.73
N TYR A 827 -7.68 12.72 3.95
CA TYR A 827 -6.51 12.01 4.41
C TYR A 827 -5.28 12.77 3.95
N ARG A 828 -4.48 13.25 4.93
CA ARG A 828 -3.37 14.18 4.68
C ARG A 828 -3.86 15.40 3.89
N ASP A 829 -3.31 15.68 2.72
CA ASP A 829 -3.71 16.82 1.90
C ASP A 829 -4.79 16.46 0.86
N ALA A 830 -5.04 15.17 0.63
CA ALA A 830 -6.01 14.68 -0.35
C ALA A 830 -7.44 14.55 0.23
N GLU A 831 -8.43 14.70 -0.63
CA GLU A 831 -9.84 14.45 -0.34
C GLU A 831 -10.29 13.18 -1.07
N PHE A 832 -10.69 12.16 -0.30
CA PHE A 832 -11.19 10.90 -0.83
C PHE A 832 -12.71 11.02 -0.97
N LYS A 833 -13.21 11.05 -2.19
CA LYS A 833 -14.62 11.28 -2.49
C LYS A 833 -15.45 10.00 -2.32
N ALA A 834 -16.63 10.14 -1.74
CA ALA A 834 -17.64 9.08 -1.75
C ALA A 834 -18.27 8.88 -3.14
N PRO A 835 -18.81 7.68 -3.43
CA PRO A 835 -19.55 7.45 -4.66
C PRO A 835 -20.83 8.29 -4.74
N GLU A 836 -21.25 8.57 -5.97
CA GLU A 836 -22.55 9.21 -6.24
C GLU A 836 -23.69 8.23 -5.95
N LYS A 837 -24.82 8.77 -5.46
CA LYS A 837 -26.02 8.01 -5.13
C LYS A 837 -27.04 8.17 -6.24
N TYR A 838 -27.44 7.05 -6.85
CA TYR A 838 -28.48 7.04 -7.88
C TYR A 838 -29.76 6.41 -7.32
N THR A 839 -30.79 7.22 -7.12
CA THR A 839 -32.13 6.73 -6.77
C THR A 839 -32.83 6.22 -8.02
N VAL A 840 -33.33 4.99 -7.97
CA VAL A 840 -34.00 4.32 -9.10
C VAL A 840 -35.31 5.03 -9.44
N VAL A 841 -35.40 5.51 -10.67
CA VAL A 841 -36.55 6.23 -11.21
C VAL A 841 -37.59 5.26 -11.75
N ASP A 842 -38.85 5.48 -11.40
CA ASP A 842 -39.98 4.70 -11.92
C ASP A 842 -40.28 5.05 -13.38
N THR A 843 -40.37 4.02 -14.22
CA THR A 843 -40.62 4.10 -15.66
C THR A 843 -41.60 3.03 -16.15
N LEU A 844 -42.28 2.31 -15.25
CA LEU A 844 -43.24 1.27 -15.65
C LEU A 844 -44.63 1.90 -15.91
N PRO A 845 -45.35 1.52 -16.97
CA PRO A 845 -46.73 1.96 -17.22
C PRO A 845 -47.76 1.12 -16.42
N ASP A 846 -47.49 0.87 -15.14
CA ASP A 846 -48.25 -0.09 -14.31
C ASP A 846 -49.63 0.39 -13.82
N ASN A 847 -50.07 1.58 -14.24
CA ASN A 847 -51.39 2.13 -13.96
C ASN A 847 -52.19 2.40 -15.26
N PRO A 848 -52.39 1.41 -16.14
CA PRO A 848 -53.20 1.61 -17.35
C PRO A 848 -54.66 1.87 -16.97
N GLN A 849 -55.26 2.85 -17.63
CA GLN A 849 -56.65 3.25 -17.45
C GLN A 849 -57.41 3.11 -18.75
N MET A 850 -58.68 2.72 -18.63
CA MET A 850 -59.60 2.64 -19.76
C MET A 850 -61.00 3.03 -19.32
N THR A 851 -61.67 3.86 -20.11
CA THR A 851 -63.10 4.12 -19.99
C THR A 851 -63.82 3.79 -21.29
N LYS A 852 -65.10 3.46 -21.17
CA LYS A 852 -65.98 3.17 -22.30
C LYS A 852 -67.34 3.79 -22.05
N GLU A 853 -67.79 4.58 -23.00
CA GLU A 853 -69.06 5.31 -22.97
C GLU A 853 -69.87 4.99 -24.22
N VAL A 854 -71.19 5.11 -24.12
CA VAL A 854 -72.10 4.89 -25.25
C VAL A 854 -73.23 5.91 -25.24
N VAL A 855 -73.56 6.41 -26.43
CA VAL A 855 -74.73 7.27 -26.66
C VAL A 855 -75.60 6.63 -27.74
N SER A 856 -76.92 6.61 -27.52
CA SER A 856 -77.90 6.13 -28.49
C SER A 856 -78.50 7.30 -29.27
N SER A 857 -78.80 7.10 -30.56
CA SER A 857 -79.65 8.03 -31.33
C SER A 857 -81.06 8.18 -30.76
N GLY A 858 -81.53 7.20 -29.98
CA GLY A 858 -82.77 7.24 -29.20
C GLY A 858 -82.67 7.94 -27.84
N ASN A 859 -81.58 8.68 -27.59
CA ASN A 859 -81.27 9.38 -26.34
C ASN A 859 -81.18 8.43 -25.13
N THR A 860 -82.19 8.46 -24.25
CA THR A 860 -82.22 7.68 -23.00
C THR A 860 -82.70 6.25 -23.19
N THR A 861 -83.14 5.89 -24.40
CA THR A 861 -83.59 4.54 -24.77
C THR A 861 -82.81 4.00 -25.96
N THR A 862 -82.84 2.69 -26.13
CA THR A 862 -82.27 1.99 -27.28
C THR A 862 -83.35 1.15 -27.94
N GLN A 863 -83.55 1.30 -29.24
CA GLN A 863 -84.50 0.51 -30.04
C GLN A 863 -83.87 -0.03 -31.32
N VAL A 864 -84.54 -0.98 -31.98
CA VAL A 864 -84.10 -1.52 -33.29
C VAL A 864 -83.90 -0.38 -34.29
N GLY A 865 -82.77 -0.42 -34.99
CA GLY A 865 -82.38 0.61 -35.96
C GLY A 865 -81.63 1.82 -35.37
N ASP A 866 -81.60 1.99 -34.04
CA ASP A 866 -80.79 3.04 -33.41
C ASP A 866 -79.31 2.86 -33.73
N THR A 867 -78.59 3.97 -33.77
CA THR A 867 -77.13 3.99 -33.87
C THR A 867 -76.55 4.23 -32.48
N LEU A 868 -75.75 3.28 -32.00
CA LEU A 868 -74.96 3.41 -30.78
C LEU A 868 -73.57 3.92 -31.13
N THR A 869 -73.21 5.07 -30.59
CA THR A 869 -71.87 5.68 -30.71
C THR A 869 -71.07 5.33 -29.47
N TYR A 870 -70.04 4.50 -29.62
CA TYR A 870 -69.12 4.12 -28.55
C TYR A 870 -67.92 5.07 -28.54
N THR A 871 -67.53 5.53 -27.34
CA THR A 871 -66.28 6.28 -27.10
C THR A 871 -65.42 5.52 -26.10
N LEU A 872 -64.23 5.13 -26.52
CA LEU A 872 -63.23 4.42 -25.74
C LEU A 872 -62.09 5.39 -25.41
N THR A 873 -61.68 5.52 -24.16
CA THR A 873 -60.49 6.31 -23.80
C THR A 873 -59.48 5.42 -23.11
N ALA A 874 -58.31 5.22 -23.73
CA ALA A 874 -57.17 4.56 -23.10
C ALA A 874 -56.20 5.63 -22.59
N LYS A 875 -55.72 5.49 -21.36
CA LYS A 875 -54.82 6.45 -20.72
C LYS A 875 -53.72 5.74 -19.95
N ASN A 876 -52.51 6.26 -20.05
CA ASN A 876 -51.46 5.93 -19.11
C ASN A 876 -51.68 6.73 -17.82
N GLY A 877 -52.13 6.06 -16.75
CA GLY A 877 -52.50 6.69 -15.49
C GLY A 877 -51.33 7.09 -14.60
N LYS A 878 -50.08 6.97 -15.05
CA LYS A 878 -48.92 7.53 -14.33
C LYS A 878 -48.96 9.06 -14.35
N SER A 879 -48.33 9.67 -13.35
CA SER A 879 -48.18 11.13 -13.25
C SER A 879 -47.40 11.67 -14.45
N ASP A 880 -47.87 12.76 -15.07
CA ASP A 880 -47.25 13.43 -16.22
C ASP A 880 -45.81 13.92 -15.95
N THR A 881 -45.45 14.10 -14.68
CA THR A 881 -44.08 14.38 -14.24
C THR A 881 -43.09 13.23 -14.44
N LEU A 882 -43.55 12.01 -14.73
CA LEU A 882 -42.73 10.81 -14.96
C LEU A 882 -42.58 10.53 -16.47
N LEU A 883 -41.97 11.46 -17.21
CA LEU A 883 -41.93 11.51 -18.68
C LEU A 883 -41.46 10.23 -19.40
N GLU A 884 -40.82 9.28 -18.68
CA GLU A 884 -40.28 8.04 -19.24
C GLU A 884 -41.12 6.79 -18.94
N ALA A 885 -42.19 6.93 -18.16
CA ALA A 885 -43.17 5.87 -18.00
C ALA A 885 -44.06 5.81 -19.24
N VAL A 886 -43.57 5.19 -20.32
CA VAL A 886 -44.28 5.07 -21.59
C VAL A 886 -44.98 3.71 -21.69
N TRP A 887 -46.28 3.73 -21.98
CA TRP A 887 -47.04 2.54 -22.35
C TRP A 887 -46.90 2.36 -23.87
N LYS A 888 -46.04 1.43 -24.28
CA LYS A 888 -45.63 1.24 -25.68
C LYS A 888 -46.63 0.41 -26.46
N ASN A 889 -46.80 0.74 -27.74
CA ASN A 889 -47.59 -0.01 -28.73
C ASN A 889 -48.99 -0.42 -28.21
N VAL A 890 -49.73 0.54 -27.67
CA VAL A 890 -51.07 0.31 -27.14
C VAL A 890 -52.02 -0.03 -28.31
N GLU A 891 -52.72 -1.15 -28.18
CA GLU A 891 -53.79 -1.63 -29.06
C GLU A 891 -55.07 -1.78 -28.24
N ILE A 892 -56.17 -1.21 -28.74
CA ILE A 892 -57.50 -1.39 -28.18
C ILE A 892 -58.23 -2.47 -28.97
N VAL A 893 -58.70 -3.50 -28.29
CA VAL A 893 -59.50 -4.59 -28.87
C VAL A 893 -60.90 -4.54 -28.28
N ASP A 894 -61.90 -4.36 -29.14
CA ASP A 894 -63.32 -4.29 -28.81
C ASP A 894 -64.04 -5.49 -29.41
N VAL A 895 -64.75 -6.27 -28.60
CA VAL A 895 -65.56 -7.39 -29.08
C VAL A 895 -66.99 -6.90 -29.21
N ILE A 896 -67.39 -6.57 -30.44
CA ILE A 896 -68.71 -6.01 -30.72
C ILE A 896 -69.75 -7.10 -30.40
N PRO A 897 -70.66 -6.90 -29.43
CA PRO A 897 -71.58 -7.93 -28.97
C PRO A 897 -72.64 -8.26 -30.02
N ASP A 898 -73.21 -9.46 -29.95
CA ASP A 898 -74.39 -9.85 -30.72
C ASP A 898 -75.57 -8.89 -30.49
N GLY A 899 -76.44 -8.75 -31.49
CA GLY A 899 -77.48 -7.71 -31.49
C GLY A 899 -77.01 -6.36 -32.04
N LEU A 900 -75.75 -6.21 -32.43
CA LEU A 900 -75.24 -5.04 -33.16
C LEU A 900 -74.79 -5.42 -34.57
N ILE A 901 -75.05 -4.52 -35.52
CA ILE A 901 -74.51 -4.52 -36.88
C ILE A 901 -73.41 -3.45 -36.94
N PHE A 902 -72.18 -3.89 -37.14
CA PHE A 902 -71.03 -3.01 -37.38
C PHE A 902 -70.58 -3.12 -38.83
N GLU A 903 -70.60 -1.99 -39.54
CA GLU A 903 -70.21 -1.91 -40.95
C GLU A 903 -69.07 -0.90 -41.09
N LEU A 904 -67.83 -1.41 -41.05
CA LEU A 904 -66.62 -0.61 -41.09
C LEU A 904 -66.54 0.29 -42.34
N GLU A 905 -67.00 -0.20 -43.50
CA GLU A 905 -66.97 0.56 -44.76
C GLU A 905 -67.94 1.76 -44.77
N LYS A 906 -68.99 1.73 -43.93
CA LYS A 906 -69.99 2.81 -43.87
C LYS A 906 -69.77 3.77 -42.71
N ASN A 907 -69.06 3.33 -41.67
CA ASN A 907 -68.83 4.10 -40.45
C ASN A 907 -67.35 4.05 -40.07
N PRO A 908 -66.59 5.15 -40.26
CA PRO A 908 -65.17 5.15 -39.95
C PRO A 908 -64.94 5.06 -38.44
N VAL A 909 -63.88 4.35 -38.06
CA VAL A 909 -63.31 4.41 -36.70
C VAL A 909 -62.52 5.71 -36.58
N MET A 910 -62.74 6.46 -35.50
CA MET A 910 -62.05 7.73 -35.24
C MET A 910 -61.03 7.54 -34.12
N ILE A 911 -59.82 8.07 -34.26
CA ILE A 911 -58.79 8.18 -33.21
C ILE A 911 -58.56 9.67 -32.96
N ASN A 912 -58.77 10.20 -31.76
CA ASN A 912 -58.64 11.63 -31.43
C ASN A 912 -59.32 12.55 -32.48
N ASP A 913 -60.55 12.23 -32.85
CA ASP A 913 -61.39 12.96 -33.81
C ASP A 913 -60.86 13.02 -35.26
N ARG A 914 -59.81 12.23 -35.61
CA ARG A 914 -59.44 11.93 -37.00
C ARG A 914 -59.88 10.52 -37.40
N ALA A 915 -60.21 10.32 -38.67
CA ALA A 915 -60.45 8.97 -39.19
C ALA A 915 -59.15 8.14 -39.10
N ALA A 916 -59.26 6.92 -38.57
CA ALA A 916 -58.17 5.96 -38.52
C ALA A 916 -57.80 5.51 -39.93
N VAL A 917 -56.51 5.42 -40.24
CA VAL A 917 -56.05 4.86 -41.53
C VAL A 917 -56.15 3.34 -41.52
N ALA A 918 -56.10 2.71 -42.69
CA ALA A 918 -56.35 1.27 -42.86
C ALA A 918 -55.41 0.38 -42.02
N GLU A 919 -54.19 0.82 -41.73
CA GLU A 919 -53.19 0.06 -40.97
C GLU A 919 -53.37 0.16 -39.44
N GLU A 920 -54.15 1.15 -38.99
CA GLU A 920 -54.41 1.45 -37.58
C GLU A 920 -55.62 0.70 -37.03
N HIS A 921 -56.44 0.09 -37.88
CA HIS A 921 -57.59 -0.67 -37.41
C HIS A 921 -57.88 -1.89 -38.27
N SER A 922 -58.54 -2.88 -37.67
CA SER A 922 -59.01 -4.06 -38.39
C SER A 922 -60.27 -4.57 -37.74
N TYR A 923 -61.25 -5.01 -38.54
CA TYR A 923 -62.43 -5.68 -38.04
C TYR A 923 -62.55 -7.07 -38.66
N ASP A 924 -62.66 -8.09 -37.80
CA ASP A 924 -62.95 -9.46 -38.22
C ASP A 924 -64.43 -9.77 -37.93
N PRO A 925 -65.29 -9.93 -38.95
CA PRO A 925 -66.71 -10.20 -38.76
C PRO A 925 -66.99 -11.58 -38.15
N ASN A 926 -66.08 -12.56 -38.24
CA ASN A 926 -66.28 -13.88 -37.66
C ASN A 926 -66.05 -13.88 -36.15
N THR A 927 -65.03 -13.16 -35.69
CA THR A 927 -64.73 -13.02 -34.26
C THR A 927 -65.36 -11.77 -33.62
N ARG A 928 -65.97 -10.91 -34.44
CA ARG A 928 -66.56 -9.60 -34.07
C ARG A 928 -65.57 -8.69 -33.36
N LYS A 929 -64.25 -8.88 -33.59
CA LYS A 929 -63.17 -8.11 -32.96
C LYS A 929 -62.81 -6.91 -33.81
N LEU A 930 -63.03 -5.72 -33.27
CA LEU A 930 -62.45 -4.49 -33.77
C LEU A 930 -61.14 -4.22 -33.02
N LYS A 931 -60.02 -4.19 -33.74
CA LYS A 931 -58.71 -3.79 -33.20
C LYS A 931 -58.37 -2.39 -33.67
N VAL A 932 -57.81 -1.58 -32.79
CA VAL A 932 -57.39 -0.21 -33.08
C VAL A 932 -56.02 0.05 -32.43
N LYS A 933 -54.99 0.23 -33.24
CA LYS A 933 -53.63 0.60 -32.80
C LYS A 933 -53.61 2.09 -32.51
N VAL A 934 -53.25 2.44 -31.28
CA VAL A 934 -53.23 3.83 -30.81
C VAL A 934 -51.83 4.34 -30.48
N GLY A 935 -50.81 3.49 -30.58
CA GLY A 935 -49.40 3.88 -30.49
C GLY A 935 -48.89 3.97 -29.05
N ASP A 936 -47.85 4.76 -28.84
CA ASP A 936 -47.24 4.95 -27.52
C ASP A 936 -47.98 6.02 -26.72
N LEU A 937 -48.20 5.78 -25.43
CA LEU A 937 -48.78 6.75 -24.50
C LEU A 937 -47.78 7.06 -23.39
N GLY A 938 -47.24 8.28 -23.41
CA GLY A 938 -46.43 8.83 -22.33
C GLY A 938 -47.23 8.98 -21.03
N ALA A 939 -46.55 9.31 -19.93
CA ALA A 939 -47.21 9.46 -18.64
C ALA A 939 -48.28 10.56 -18.68
N GLY A 940 -49.49 10.26 -18.20
CA GLY A 940 -50.63 11.17 -18.24
C GLY A 940 -51.33 11.27 -19.60
N GLU A 941 -50.73 10.77 -20.69
CA GLU A 941 -51.31 10.84 -22.03
C GLU A 941 -52.49 9.88 -22.21
N SER A 942 -53.46 10.31 -23.02
CA SER A 942 -54.66 9.55 -23.33
C SER A 942 -55.02 9.64 -24.79
N VAL A 943 -55.67 8.60 -25.30
CA VAL A 943 -56.20 8.52 -26.66
C VAL A 943 -57.66 8.11 -26.64
N LYS A 944 -58.45 8.78 -27.46
CA LYS A 944 -59.89 8.57 -27.61
C LYS A 944 -60.16 7.84 -28.93
N VAL A 945 -60.89 6.74 -28.89
CA VAL A 945 -61.33 5.97 -30.06
C VAL A 945 -62.86 5.95 -30.12
N THR A 946 -63.44 6.34 -31.24
CA THR A 946 -64.91 6.39 -31.43
C THR A 946 -65.34 5.55 -32.62
N PHE A 947 -66.42 4.78 -32.48
CA PHE A 947 -67.06 4.06 -33.59
C PHE A 947 -68.56 3.93 -33.37
N THR A 948 -69.31 3.65 -34.44
CA THR A 948 -70.77 3.49 -34.38
C THR A 948 -71.21 2.09 -34.81
N ALA A 949 -72.25 1.57 -34.18
CA ALA A 949 -72.89 0.31 -34.57
C ALA A 949 -74.41 0.46 -34.52
N LYS A 950 -75.12 -0.20 -35.44
CA LYS A 950 -76.59 -0.18 -35.48
C LYS A 950 -77.18 -1.31 -34.66
N VAL A 951 -78.30 -1.05 -33.99
CA VAL A 951 -79.02 -2.05 -33.22
C VAL A 951 -79.80 -2.96 -34.16
N ASP A 952 -79.47 -4.25 -34.13
CA ASP A 952 -80.13 -5.29 -34.91
C ASP A 952 -81.45 -5.75 -34.24
N ARG A 953 -82.35 -6.31 -35.04
CA ARG A 953 -83.61 -6.88 -34.56
C ARG A 953 -83.39 -8.00 -33.54
N SER A 954 -82.30 -8.77 -33.65
CA SER A 954 -81.97 -9.83 -32.69
C SER A 954 -81.67 -9.31 -31.27
N ALA A 955 -81.44 -8.00 -31.10
CA ALA A 955 -81.19 -7.42 -29.79
C ALA A 955 -82.45 -7.16 -28.95
N VAL A 956 -83.65 -7.31 -29.51
CA VAL A 956 -84.89 -6.98 -28.80
C VAL A 956 -85.00 -7.78 -27.50
N GLY A 957 -85.29 -7.09 -26.39
CA GLY A 957 -85.45 -7.70 -25.07
C GLY A 957 -84.15 -8.02 -24.33
N ILE A 958 -82.97 -7.82 -24.93
CA ILE A 958 -81.66 -7.98 -24.26
C ILE A 958 -81.03 -6.61 -23.92
N ILE A 959 -80.15 -6.61 -22.93
CA ILE A 959 -79.26 -5.48 -22.62
C ILE A 959 -77.94 -5.74 -23.35
N ILE A 960 -77.56 -4.83 -24.24
CA ILE A 960 -76.31 -4.90 -25.00
C ILE A 960 -75.18 -4.40 -24.12
N LYS A 961 -74.32 -5.32 -23.67
CA LYS A 961 -73.08 -4.99 -22.96
C LYS A 961 -71.89 -5.12 -23.90
N ASN A 962 -71.25 -3.99 -24.20
CA ASN A 962 -70.07 -3.97 -25.06
C ASN A 962 -68.77 -3.85 -24.23
N THR A 963 -67.74 -4.63 -24.55
CA THR A 963 -66.48 -4.70 -23.77
C THR A 963 -65.26 -4.49 -24.66
N ALA A 964 -64.33 -3.67 -24.19
CA ALA A 964 -63.05 -3.45 -24.85
C ALA A 964 -61.89 -3.60 -23.86
N GLU A 965 -60.70 -3.89 -24.38
CA GLU A 965 -59.46 -3.99 -23.63
C GLU A 965 -58.35 -3.23 -24.36
N ALA A 966 -57.66 -2.34 -23.65
CA ALA A 966 -56.45 -1.69 -24.13
C ALA A 966 -55.24 -2.46 -23.59
N THR A 967 -54.34 -2.87 -24.47
CA THR A 967 -53.12 -3.63 -24.14
C THR A 967 -51.90 -3.00 -24.79
N GLY A 968 -50.82 -2.84 -24.04
CA GLY A 968 -49.50 -2.40 -24.52
C GLY A 968 -48.41 -2.95 -23.61
N HIS A 969 -47.15 -2.53 -23.78
CA HIS A 969 -46.04 -3.05 -22.98
C HIS A 969 -45.16 -1.95 -22.39
N SER A 970 -44.29 -2.34 -21.45
CA SER A 970 -43.20 -1.50 -20.93
C SER A 970 -41.90 -1.74 -21.71
N LEU A 971 -40.81 -1.06 -21.30
CA LEU A 971 -39.45 -1.35 -21.79
C LEU A 971 -38.79 -2.55 -21.08
N ARG A 972 -39.50 -3.19 -20.15
CA ARG A 972 -39.00 -4.31 -19.35
C ARG A 972 -39.27 -5.64 -20.05
N GLU A 973 -38.28 -6.53 -20.06
CA GLU A 973 -38.45 -7.89 -20.57
C GLU A 973 -39.38 -8.71 -19.68
N SER A 974 -40.26 -9.50 -20.29
CA SER A 974 -41.18 -10.39 -19.58
C SER A 974 -40.50 -11.67 -19.07
N GLY A 975 -41.06 -12.25 -18.01
CA GLY A 975 -40.61 -13.52 -17.42
C GLY A 975 -39.44 -13.36 -16.44
N THR A 976 -38.63 -14.40 -16.29
CA THR A 976 -37.52 -14.43 -15.32
C THR A 976 -36.40 -13.47 -15.73
N PHE A 977 -35.97 -12.58 -14.84
CA PHE A 977 -34.86 -11.67 -15.14
C PHE A 977 -33.61 -12.43 -15.61
N ASN A 978 -33.02 -11.98 -16.73
CA ASN A 978 -31.76 -12.51 -17.25
C ASN A 978 -30.71 -11.39 -17.21
N PRO A 979 -29.64 -11.50 -16.39
CA PRO A 979 -28.57 -10.51 -16.36
C PRO A 979 -27.93 -10.30 -17.75
N GLY A 980 -27.42 -9.09 -17.99
CA GLY A 980 -26.80 -8.72 -19.27
C GLY A 980 -27.58 -7.63 -20.02
N PRO A 981 -27.23 -7.37 -21.29
CA PRO A 981 -27.88 -6.33 -22.08
C PRO A 981 -29.37 -6.66 -22.32
N PRO A 982 -30.18 -5.64 -22.66
CA PRO A 982 -31.53 -5.89 -23.18
C PRO A 982 -31.49 -6.81 -24.40
N ASP A 983 -32.31 -7.85 -24.38
CA ASP A 983 -32.50 -8.77 -25.51
C ASP A 983 -33.59 -8.21 -26.44
N PRO A 984 -33.26 -7.81 -27.68
CA PRO A 984 -34.21 -7.19 -28.59
C PRO A 984 -35.33 -8.13 -29.04
N ASP A 985 -35.11 -9.45 -28.97
CA ASP A 985 -36.08 -10.45 -29.43
C ASP A 985 -37.00 -10.94 -28.30
N ARG A 986 -36.70 -10.53 -27.05
CA ARG A 986 -37.45 -11.00 -25.90
C ARG A 986 -38.76 -10.23 -25.73
N PRO A 987 -39.89 -10.93 -25.49
CA PRO A 987 -41.18 -10.26 -25.30
C PRO A 987 -41.13 -9.35 -24.07
N LEU A 988 -41.77 -8.18 -24.18
CA LEU A 988 -41.84 -7.18 -23.12
C LEU A 988 -43.02 -7.42 -22.16
N GLU A 989 -42.94 -6.90 -20.94
CA GLU A 989 -44.02 -7.01 -19.95
C GLU A 989 -45.25 -6.24 -20.42
N ASN A 990 -46.37 -6.96 -20.57
CA ASN A 990 -47.65 -6.42 -21.00
C ASN A 990 -48.43 -5.82 -19.82
N TYR A 991 -49.10 -4.70 -20.10
CA TYR A 991 -50.05 -4.04 -19.22
C TYR A 991 -51.34 -3.86 -19.99
N SER A 992 -52.47 -4.22 -19.36
CA SER A 992 -53.78 -4.09 -19.97
C SER A 992 -54.84 -3.55 -19.01
N LYS A 993 -55.89 -2.97 -19.58
CA LYS A 993 -57.08 -2.53 -18.85
C LYS A 993 -58.33 -2.73 -19.70
N SER A 994 -59.36 -3.33 -19.12
CA SER A 994 -60.67 -3.52 -19.76
C SER A 994 -61.71 -2.52 -19.27
N ALA A 995 -62.62 -2.11 -20.16
CA ALA A 995 -63.82 -1.35 -19.84
C ALA A 995 -65.05 -1.90 -20.57
N SER A 996 -66.19 -1.89 -19.90
CA SER A 996 -67.48 -2.31 -20.47
C SER A 996 -68.54 -1.24 -20.23
N VAL A 997 -69.50 -1.14 -21.14
CA VAL A 997 -70.67 -0.26 -20.99
C VAL A 997 -71.92 -0.95 -21.53
N GLU A 998 -73.05 -0.72 -20.86
CA GLU A 998 -74.37 -1.17 -21.30
C GLU A 998 -75.05 -0.07 -22.13
N ASN A 999 -75.91 -0.46 -23.08
CA ASN A 999 -76.66 0.49 -23.88
C ASN A 999 -77.62 1.35 -23.03
N PRO A 1000 -77.95 2.60 -23.44
CA PRO A 1000 -78.87 3.46 -22.70
C PRO A 1000 -80.30 2.90 -22.62
N GLY A 1001 -80.91 3.00 -21.44
CA GLY A 1001 -82.34 2.66 -21.24
C GLY A 1001 -82.67 1.19 -20.97
N GLY A 1002 -81.65 0.33 -20.82
CA GLY A 1002 -81.84 -1.08 -20.47
C GLY A 1002 -82.18 -1.95 -21.69
N LYS A 1003 -83.23 -2.78 -21.59
CA LYS A 1003 -83.60 -3.71 -22.67
C LYS A 1003 -83.90 -2.96 -23.96
N VAL A 1004 -83.38 -3.45 -25.08
CA VAL A 1004 -83.66 -2.89 -26.40
C VAL A 1004 -85.13 -3.05 -26.77
N LEU A 1005 -85.75 -1.96 -27.20
CA LEU A 1005 -87.13 -1.90 -27.64
C LEU A 1005 -87.26 -2.31 -29.11
N GLY A 1006 -88.32 -3.02 -29.46
CA GLY A 1006 -88.67 -3.26 -30.86
C GLY A 1006 -89.58 -2.17 -31.43
N THR A 1007 -89.61 -2.04 -32.75
CA THR A 1007 -90.38 -1.07 -33.53
C THR A 1007 -91.50 -1.74 -34.34
N LEU A 1008 -92.48 -0.95 -34.76
CA LEU A 1008 -93.52 -1.33 -35.72
C LEU A 1008 -93.41 -0.41 -36.93
N ASP A 1009 -92.99 -0.96 -38.07
CA ASP A 1009 -92.59 -0.18 -39.24
C ASP A 1009 -93.31 -0.65 -40.52
N LEU A 1010 -93.69 0.31 -41.35
CA LEU A 1010 -94.13 0.04 -42.72
C LEU A 1010 -92.89 0.00 -43.62
N ILE A 1011 -92.41 -1.20 -43.92
CA ILE A 1011 -91.16 -1.44 -44.66
C ILE A 1011 -91.28 -1.04 -46.13
N SER A 1012 -92.40 -1.36 -46.78
CA SER A 1012 -92.64 -0.99 -48.17
C SER A 1012 -94.12 -0.93 -48.52
N ALA A 1013 -94.46 -0.19 -49.59
CA ALA A 1013 -95.78 -0.16 -50.21
C ALA A 1013 -95.64 -0.13 -51.74
N PRO A 1014 -96.61 -0.67 -52.52
CA PRO A 1014 -96.60 -0.57 -53.97
C PRO A 1014 -96.58 0.88 -54.44
N LYS A 1015 -95.71 1.20 -55.42
CA LYS A 1015 -95.57 2.55 -55.96
C LYS A 1015 -96.65 2.90 -56.98
N GLU A 1016 -97.22 1.89 -57.63
CA GLU A 1016 -98.25 2.04 -58.65
C GLU A 1016 -99.25 0.89 -58.57
N ILE A 1017 -100.54 1.22 -58.68
CA ILE A 1017 -101.65 0.28 -58.86
C ILE A 1017 -102.30 0.63 -60.20
N ASP A 1018 -102.17 -0.28 -61.16
CA ASP A 1018 -102.66 -0.14 -62.52
C ASP A 1018 -103.90 -1.01 -62.71
N PHE A 1019 -105.02 -0.35 -62.97
CA PHE A 1019 -106.29 -1.01 -63.25
C PHE A 1019 -106.45 -1.35 -64.74
N GLY A 1020 -105.52 -0.92 -65.61
CA GLY A 1020 -105.50 -1.23 -67.03
C GLY A 1020 -106.47 -0.39 -67.87
N GLU A 1021 -106.40 -0.60 -69.19
CA GLU A 1021 -107.25 0.07 -70.17
C GLU A 1021 -108.60 -0.63 -70.31
N ASN A 1022 -109.69 0.14 -70.25
CA ASN A 1022 -111.04 -0.39 -70.32
C ASN A 1022 -111.89 0.43 -71.28
N ILE A 1023 -112.71 -0.25 -72.09
CA ILE A 1023 -113.58 0.39 -73.07
C ILE A 1023 -114.87 0.86 -72.39
N PHE A 1024 -115.15 2.15 -72.44
CA PHE A 1024 -116.41 2.71 -71.96
C PHE A 1024 -117.56 2.36 -72.92
N ASN A 1025 -118.56 1.61 -72.45
CA ASN A 1025 -119.72 1.17 -73.23
C ASN A 1025 -121.06 1.53 -72.57
N GLY A 1026 -121.06 2.49 -71.65
CA GLY A 1026 -122.26 2.90 -70.90
C GLY A 1026 -122.71 1.92 -69.81
N LYS A 1027 -121.91 0.89 -69.47
CA LYS A 1027 -122.12 0.00 -68.31
C LYS A 1027 -121.07 0.25 -67.23
N THR A 1028 -121.35 -0.20 -66.01
CA THR A 1028 -120.39 -0.19 -64.91
C THR A 1028 -119.14 -1.00 -65.28
N ILE A 1029 -117.97 -0.40 -65.08
CA ILE A 1029 -116.67 -1.06 -65.27
C ILE A 1029 -116.22 -1.58 -63.91
N ARG A 1030 -115.91 -2.88 -63.82
CA ARG A 1030 -115.41 -3.52 -62.61
C ARG A 1030 -114.08 -4.22 -62.90
N ILE A 1031 -113.07 -3.94 -62.08
CA ILE A 1031 -111.72 -4.49 -62.21
C ILE A 1031 -111.33 -5.03 -60.84
N ASP A 1032 -111.30 -6.35 -60.75
CA ASP A 1032 -111.06 -7.03 -59.49
C ASP A 1032 -109.62 -7.49 -59.30
N ASN A 1033 -108.77 -7.39 -60.32
CA ASN A 1033 -107.39 -7.83 -60.26
C ASN A 1033 -106.44 -6.79 -60.86
N PRO A 1034 -106.18 -5.67 -60.16
CA PRO A 1034 -105.22 -4.69 -60.64
C PRO A 1034 -103.79 -5.24 -60.62
N LEU A 1035 -102.97 -4.74 -61.54
CA LEU A 1035 -101.53 -4.96 -61.51
C LEU A 1035 -100.90 -3.97 -60.54
N TYR A 1036 -99.87 -4.38 -59.81
CA TYR A 1036 -99.10 -3.49 -58.95
C TYR A 1036 -97.61 -3.52 -59.30
N ARG A 1037 -96.93 -2.38 -59.17
CA ARG A 1037 -95.50 -2.22 -59.51
C ARG A 1037 -94.76 -1.44 -58.44
N GLY A 1038 -93.45 -1.69 -58.34
CA GLY A 1038 -92.54 -0.92 -57.48
C GLY A 1038 -92.43 -1.39 -56.03
N GLY A 1039 -92.90 -2.60 -55.71
CA GLY A 1039 -92.72 -3.25 -54.41
C GLY A 1039 -94.01 -3.88 -53.88
N GLU A 1040 -93.87 -4.69 -52.84
CA GLU A 1040 -94.96 -5.31 -52.08
C GLU A 1040 -95.34 -4.42 -50.88
N LEU A 1041 -96.52 -4.63 -50.30
CA LEU A 1041 -96.94 -3.92 -49.08
C LEU A 1041 -96.50 -4.74 -47.87
N ILE A 1042 -95.42 -4.33 -47.20
CA ILE A 1042 -94.77 -5.11 -46.14
C ILE A 1042 -94.73 -4.32 -44.84
N VAL A 1043 -95.14 -4.97 -43.75
CA VAL A 1043 -95.12 -4.45 -42.37
C VAL A 1043 -94.16 -5.29 -41.54
N SER A 1044 -93.24 -4.65 -40.81
CA SER A 1044 -92.37 -5.31 -39.85
C SER A 1044 -92.80 -4.98 -38.42
N ASP A 1045 -92.94 -6.00 -37.60
CA ASP A 1045 -93.21 -5.87 -36.17
C ASP A 1045 -92.12 -6.56 -35.36
N SER A 1046 -91.17 -5.77 -34.86
CA SER A 1046 -90.06 -6.25 -34.04
C SER A 1046 -90.30 -6.10 -32.53
N ARG A 1047 -91.49 -5.68 -32.09
CA ARG A 1047 -91.78 -5.42 -30.67
C ARG A 1047 -91.68 -6.69 -29.82
N GLU A 1048 -91.04 -6.57 -28.64
CA GLU A 1048 -90.88 -7.68 -27.67
C GLU A 1048 -92.23 -8.28 -27.27
N VAL A 1049 -93.22 -7.42 -27.03
CA VAL A 1049 -94.62 -7.82 -26.81
C VAL A 1049 -95.44 -7.49 -28.05
N ARG A 1050 -95.63 -8.48 -28.92
CA ARG A 1050 -96.44 -8.32 -30.14
C ARG A 1050 -97.90 -8.10 -29.82
N LYS A 1051 -98.42 -6.96 -30.26
CA LYS A 1051 -99.82 -6.56 -30.17
C LYS A 1051 -100.42 -6.52 -31.57
N ASN A 1052 -101.75 -6.46 -31.65
CA ASN A 1052 -102.40 -6.21 -32.92
C ASN A 1052 -101.97 -4.82 -33.43
N TRP A 1053 -101.60 -4.75 -34.70
CA TRP A 1053 -101.43 -3.51 -35.44
C TRP A 1053 -102.52 -3.41 -36.50
N THR A 1054 -102.90 -2.17 -36.83
CA THR A 1054 -103.88 -1.89 -37.87
C THR A 1054 -103.18 -1.14 -38.99
N LEU A 1055 -103.25 -1.69 -40.20
CA LEU A 1055 -102.96 -0.97 -41.43
C LEU A 1055 -104.27 -0.41 -41.97
N THR A 1056 -104.30 0.90 -42.19
CA THR A 1056 -105.46 1.60 -42.75
C THR A 1056 -105.13 2.18 -44.12
N ALA A 1057 -106.15 2.33 -44.96
CA ALA A 1057 -106.02 3.02 -46.24
C ALA A 1057 -107.15 4.01 -46.47
N LYS A 1058 -106.81 5.09 -47.15
CA LYS A 1058 -107.74 6.05 -47.76
C LYS A 1058 -107.14 6.61 -49.04
N LEU A 1059 -107.94 7.33 -49.81
CA LEU A 1059 -107.39 8.13 -50.90
C LEU A 1059 -106.83 9.43 -50.34
N ASP A 1060 -105.55 9.70 -50.56
CA ASP A 1060 -105.04 11.06 -50.41
C ASP A 1060 -105.58 11.95 -51.54
N GLN A 1061 -105.68 11.36 -52.73
CA GLN A 1061 -106.21 11.97 -53.94
C GLN A 1061 -107.18 11.03 -54.68
N GLU A 1062 -108.40 11.49 -54.97
CA GLU A 1062 -109.36 10.75 -55.81
C GLU A 1062 -108.85 10.55 -57.23
N MET A 1063 -109.42 9.55 -57.93
CA MET A 1063 -109.11 9.23 -59.32
C MET A 1063 -109.52 10.39 -60.24
N ARG A 1064 -108.57 11.28 -60.55
CA ARG A 1064 -108.76 12.49 -61.36
C ARG A 1064 -108.30 12.27 -62.79
N HIS A 1065 -109.04 12.81 -63.75
CA HIS A 1065 -108.62 12.76 -65.14
C HIS A 1065 -107.29 13.52 -65.28
N THR A 1066 -106.32 12.92 -65.98
CA THR A 1066 -104.96 13.46 -66.06
C THR A 1066 -104.91 14.78 -66.84
N ALA A 1067 -105.78 14.96 -67.84
CA ALA A 1067 -105.85 16.19 -68.63
C ALA A 1067 -106.88 17.22 -68.14
N ASN A 1068 -107.92 16.81 -67.40
CA ASN A 1068 -108.96 17.70 -66.88
C ASN A 1068 -109.22 17.39 -65.40
N LYS A 1069 -108.47 18.06 -64.52
CA LYS A 1069 -108.41 17.71 -63.09
C LYS A 1069 -109.72 17.91 -62.33
N ASP A 1070 -110.69 18.64 -62.90
CA ASP A 1070 -112.03 18.82 -62.31
C ASP A 1070 -112.91 17.59 -62.46
N LEU A 1071 -112.58 16.69 -63.39
CA LEU A 1071 -113.29 15.44 -63.60
C LEU A 1071 -112.71 14.35 -62.70
N VAL A 1072 -113.57 13.80 -61.85
CA VAL A 1072 -113.23 12.81 -60.84
C VAL A 1072 -114.11 11.60 -60.98
N LEU A 1073 -113.52 10.40 -60.97
CA LEU A 1073 -114.27 9.17 -60.78
C LEU A 1073 -114.53 9.00 -59.28
N LYS A 1074 -115.69 9.48 -58.85
CA LYS A 1074 -116.11 9.39 -57.46
C LYS A 1074 -116.35 7.93 -57.09
N ASN A 1075 -115.99 7.56 -55.86
CA ASN A 1075 -116.23 6.22 -55.30
C ASN A 1075 -115.63 5.06 -56.12
N ALA A 1076 -114.60 5.36 -56.91
CA ALA A 1076 -114.09 4.44 -57.93
C ALA A 1076 -113.15 3.37 -57.37
N VAL A 1077 -112.25 3.77 -56.45
CA VAL A 1077 -111.29 2.83 -55.85
C VAL A 1077 -111.93 2.20 -54.63
N ARG A 1078 -111.81 0.89 -54.52
CA ARG A 1078 -112.38 0.11 -53.45
C ARG A 1078 -111.34 -0.81 -52.87
N TYR A 1079 -111.54 -1.18 -51.62
CA TYR A 1079 -110.74 -2.21 -50.97
C TYR A 1079 -111.67 -3.26 -50.41
N VAL A 1080 -111.38 -4.52 -50.76
CA VAL A 1080 -112.07 -5.67 -50.19
C VAL A 1080 -111.23 -6.20 -49.04
N THR A 1081 -111.85 -6.39 -47.89
CA THR A 1081 -111.23 -7.02 -46.71
C THR A 1081 -112.30 -7.74 -45.90
N ASN A 1082 -112.00 -8.94 -45.39
CA ASN A 1082 -112.93 -9.72 -44.58
C ASN A 1082 -114.31 -9.94 -45.23
N LYS A 1083 -114.34 -10.16 -46.56
CA LYS A 1083 -115.56 -10.29 -47.40
C LYS A 1083 -116.44 -9.03 -47.49
N ASN A 1084 -116.02 -7.93 -46.89
CA ASN A 1084 -116.69 -6.64 -47.01
C ASN A 1084 -115.95 -5.78 -48.03
N GLU A 1085 -116.71 -5.03 -48.83
CA GLU A 1085 -116.15 -4.10 -49.79
C GLU A 1085 -116.39 -2.67 -49.32
N PHE A 1086 -115.30 -1.90 -49.25
CA PHE A 1086 -115.34 -0.52 -48.82
C PHE A 1086 -114.90 0.39 -49.96
N VAL A 1087 -115.59 1.52 -50.11
CA VAL A 1087 -115.17 2.58 -51.02
C VAL A 1087 -114.07 3.39 -50.36
N LEU A 1088 -112.93 3.52 -51.04
CA LEU A 1088 -111.88 4.42 -50.60
C LEU A 1088 -112.22 5.85 -51.02
N ASN A 1089 -112.27 6.75 -50.05
CA ASN A 1089 -112.49 8.19 -50.26
C ASN A 1089 -111.42 9.00 -49.51
N ARG A 1090 -111.53 10.34 -49.53
CA ARG A 1090 -110.51 11.21 -48.90
C ARG A 1090 -110.67 11.44 -47.41
N THR A 1091 -111.86 11.18 -46.89
CA THR A 1091 -112.27 11.53 -45.52
C THR A 1091 -112.11 10.34 -44.59
N ASP A 1092 -112.63 9.18 -45.00
CA ASP A 1092 -112.71 7.98 -44.17
C ASP A 1092 -111.48 7.10 -44.42
N SER A 1093 -110.73 6.83 -43.35
CA SER A 1093 -109.71 5.79 -43.35
C SER A 1093 -110.34 4.46 -42.98
N ILE A 1094 -110.17 3.46 -43.83
CA ILE A 1094 -110.71 2.13 -43.57
C ILE A 1094 -109.62 1.22 -43.00
N ASP A 1095 -110.02 0.30 -42.14
CA ASP A 1095 -109.14 -0.74 -41.63
C ASP A 1095 -108.97 -1.80 -42.72
N VAL A 1096 -107.80 -1.79 -43.36
CA VAL A 1096 -107.46 -2.71 -44.45
C VAL A 1096 -107.10 -4.07 -43.87
N LEU A 1097 -106.31 -4.06 -42.80
CA LEU A 1097 -105.86 -5.26 -42.12
C LEU A 1097 -105.60 -4.96 -40.65
N VAL A 1098 -106.19 -5.77 -39.78
CA VAL A 1098 -105.76 -5.91 -38.38
C VAL A 1098 -104.98 -7.22 -38.30
N HIS A 1099 -103.72 -7.15 -37.89
CA HIS A 1099 -102.87 -8.34 -37.82
C HIS A 1099 -101.97 -8.31 -36.59
N LYS A 1100 -101.56 -9.50 -36.15
CA LYS A 1100 -100.53 -9.68 -35.12
C LYS A 1100 -99.53 -10.68 -35.66
N ASN A 1101 -98.29 -10.25 -35.82
CA ASN A 1101 -97.23 -11.16 -36.24
C ASN A 1101 -97.07 -12.25 -35.17
N VAL A 1102 -97.07 -13.50 -35.60
CA VAL A 1102 -96.84 -14.68 -34.74
C VAL A 1102 -95.38 -15.12 -34.74
N THR A 1103 -94.64 -14.72 -35.77
CA THR A 1103 -93.21 -14.98 -36.00
C THR A 1103 -92.46 -13.66 -36.12
N ASP A 1104 -91.13 -13.71 -36.04
CA ASP A 1104 -90.24 -12.56 -36.31
C ASP A 1104 -90.10 -12.22 -37.80
N SER A 1105 -90.86 -12.88 -38.68
CA SER A 1105 -90.87 -12.54 -40.09
C SER A 1105 -91.73 -11.31 -40.34
N ASP A 1106 -91.31 -10.49 -41.30
CA ASP A 1106 -92.12 -9.39 -41.81
C ASP A 1106 -93.42 -9.93 -42.43
N TYR A 1107 -94.50 -9.17 -42.32
CA TYR A 1107 -95.80 -9.55 -42.84
C TYR A 1107 -96.06 -8.84 -44.18
N ASN A 1108 -96.18 -9.64 -45.24
CA ASN A 1108 -96.52 -9.15 -46.57
C ASN A 1108 -98.04 -9.13 -46.74
N VAL A 1109 -98.61 -7.93 -46.73
CA VAL A 1109 -100.05 -7.66 -46.87
C VAL A 1109 -100.52 -7.93 -48.31
N THR A 1110 -99.70 -7.63 -49.32
CA THR A 1110 -100.04 -7.91 -50.73
C THR A 1110 -100.28 -9.39 -51.02
N ASN A 1111 -99.69 -10.31 -50.25
CA ASN A 1111 -99.97 -11.75 -50.38
C ASN A 1111 -101.41 -12.15 -50.08
N THR A 1112 -102.19 -11.29 -49.40
CA THR A 1112 -103.62 -11.55 -49.19
C THR A 1112 -104.47 -11.14 -50.40
N TRP A 1113 -103.89 -10.40 -51.37
CA TRP A 1113 -104.64 -9.87 -52.49
C TRP A 1113 -104.98 -10.97 -53.50
N THR A 1114 -106.26 -11.11 -53.83
CA THR A 1114 -106.73 -12.10 -54.83
C THR A 1114 -107.85 -11.50 -55.67
N PRO A 1115 -108.06 -11.94 -56.93
CA PRO A 1115 -109.14 -11.43 -57.77
C PRO A 1115 -110.51 -11.47 -57.08
N ASN A 1116 -110.87 -12.59 -56.45
CA ASN A 1116 -112.19 -12.79 -55.84
C ASN A 1116 -112.24 -12.52 -54.33
N GLY A 1117 -111.18 -11.94 -53.76
CA GLY A 1117 -111.05 -11.73 -52.31
C GLY A 1117 -110.42 -10.38 -52.00
N ASP A 1118 -109.61 -10.35 -50.94
CA ASP A 1118 -109.06 -9.11 -50.41
C ASP A 1118 -108.19 -8.36 -51.43
N GLY A 1119 -108.01 -7.06 -51.20
CA GLY A 1119 -107.16 -6.20 -52.02
C GLY A 1119 -107.90 -5.08 -52.74
N LEU A 1120 -107.15 -4.32 -53.53
CA LEU A 1120 -107.67 -3.16 -54.26
C LEU A 1120 -108.50 -3.59 -55.46
N LYS A 1121 -109.62 -2.89 -55.67
CA LYS A 1121 -110.55 -3.05 -56.79
C LYS A 1121 -110.89 -1.69 -57.37
N LEU A 1122 -111.34 -1.67 -58.61
CA LEU A 1122 -111.94 -0.48 -59.21
C LEU A 1122 -113.36 -0.79 -59.66
N GLU A 1123 -114.30 0.07 -59.30
CA GLU A 1123 -115.65 0.05 -59.83
C GLU A 1123 -116.08 1.45 -60.23
N VAL A 1124 -116.31 1.64 -61.53
CA VAL A 1124 -116.68 2.93 -62.09
C VAL A 1124 -118.08 2.85 -62.65
N SER A 1125 -119.01 3.60 -62.06
CA SER A 1125 -120.37 3.72 -62.59
C SER A 1125 -120.34 4.44 -63.94
N ALA A 1126 -121.19 4.00 -64.88
CA ALA A 1126 -121.33 4.65 -66.18
C ALA A 1126 -121.73 6.14 -66.06
N SER A 1127 -122.44 6.52 -64.99
CA SER A 1127 -122.83 7.91 -64.71
C SER A 1127 -121.66 8.83 -64.37
N ASP A 1128 -120.56 8.27 -63.87
CA ASP A 1128 -119.46 9.03 -63.27
C ASP A 1128 -118.33 9.30 -64.28
N VAL A 1129 -118.30 8.54 -65.37
CA VAL A 1129 -117.41 8.78 -66.50
C VAL A 1129 -117.93 9.94 -67.35
N LYS A 1130 -117.55 11.17 -67.00
CA LYS A 1130 -117.89 12.37 -67.79
C LYS A 1130 -117.02 12.54 -69.04
N GLN A 1131 -115.85 11.91 -69.06
CA GLN A 1131 -114.89 11.96 -70.17
C GLN A 1131 -114.06 10.67 -70.20
N THR A 1132 -113.74 10.16 -71.39
CA THR A 1132 -112.80 9.04 -71.56
C THR A 1132 -111.37 9.55 -71.53
N GLY A 1133 -110.45 8.75 -70.98
CA GLY A 1133 -109.02 9.06 -70.88
C GLY A 1133 -108.39 8.46 -69.62
N SER A 1134 -107.18 8.88 -69.29
CA SER A 1134 -106.45 8.33 -68.14
C SER A 1134 -106.86 9.02 -66.84
N TYR A 1135 -106.99 8.24 -65.77
CA TYR A 1135 -107.32 8.73 -64.44
C TYR A 1135 -106.26 8.28 -63.43
N LYS A 1136 -105.87 9.17 -62.51
CA LYS A 1136 -104.88 8.88 -61.48
C LYS A 1136 -105.34 9.36 -60.10
N GLY A 1137 -105.15 8.50 -59.11
CA GLY A 1137 -105.36 8.78 -57.69
C GLY A 1137 -104.12 8.40 -56.87
N VAL A 1138 -104.15 8.69 -55.58
CA VAL A 1138 -103.07 8.36 -54.62
C VAL A 1138 -103.69 7.73 -53.38
N ILE A 1139 -103.16 6.59 -52.97
CA ILE A 1139 -103.57 5.89 -51.74
C ILE A 1139 -102.58 6.25 -50.64
N LEU A 1140 -103.10 6.65 -49.47
CA LEU A 1140 -102.31 6.80 -48.26
C LEU A 1140 -102.49 5.55 -47.40
N TRP A 1141 -101.38 4.88 -47.11
CA TRP A 1141 -101.31 3.79 -46.14
C TRP A 1141 -100.86 4.35 -44.80
N GLN A 1142 -101.55 4.01 -43.71
CA GLN A 1142 -101.14 4.41 -42.37
C GLN A 1142 -101.12 3.18 -41.46
N LEU A 1143 -99.96 2.94 -40.87
CA LEU A 1143 -99.72 1.87 -39.90
C LEU A 1143 -99.71 2.45 -38.50
N GLY A 1144 -100.37 1.76 -37.57
CA GLY A 1144 -100.30 2.08 -36.15
C GLY A 1144 -100.77 0.93 -35.29
N ASP A 1145 -100.68 1.12 -33.97
CA ASP A 1145 -101.31 0.20 -33.02
C ASP A 1145 -102.83 0.15 -33.25
N THR A 1146 -103.38 -1.06 -33.16
CA THR A 1146 -104.84 -1.21 -33.13
C THR A 1146 -105.37 -0.46 -31.92
N LYS A 1147 -106.27 0.49 -32.16
CA LYS A 1147 -106.89 1.33 -31.13
C LYS A 1147 -107.81 0.54 -30.21
#